data_AF-A0A534AC55-F1
#
_entry.id   AF-A0A534AC55-F1
#
_cell.length_a   1.000
_cell.length_b   1.000
_cell.length_c   1.000
_cell.angle_alpha   90.00
_cell.angle_beta   90.00
_cell.angle_gamma   90.00
#
_symmetry.space_group_name_H-M   'P 1'
#
loop_
_entity.id
_entity.type
_entity.pdbx_description
1 polymer ?
#
loop_
_entity_poly.entity_id
_entity_poly.type
_entity_poly.pdbx_seq_one_letter_code
_entity_poly.pdbx_strand_id
1 'polypeptide(L)'
;MIAIRWDVPDAPSLAELADAPLPLGLRAGPIRLTFHRDLYFDTPAGDLRRRGVRCRVRFDVEDRRTLTLDVPGMPRSESRVTELEPNHMFSGDAEPARRLRALVDAARLSLDTALEVERRVRDALLPLLPVPQFVLAYDTVTPIGASQASPPPPLFHELVMWRRPWGVISQARFARAVERRYALSRVSTDRVTRAAPLSGTDLVEGDAAPSARHVAVLAVAHGRLALCRSGATLRLSFEEGGGEDACRRAMRRMLGNVEGEVRLLGVVPAAGRRPAIEVWLVRRLRRDLTAVPPAGLQWFAPQDIIARVGSPVLRDPATLAALAVAARSELVPEWSAAPLEAADQVSLGTGGRGGTTDETSRLTLSELRAPALPAKALDAARPAADQFINALLSSLEFNARVLALAEDERTPLAARLRFLAIVSTNLDQFFMVQVGALKHQVASGGGADTERSPDGLTPAEQLDAIAIRVHPLVARHDRSFQAVARAAATAGLPIRTWSDLAAGEREALDRLFKNELAPLLTPKALTRAPGHPFPHLADRRLSLAVVLRDKPEGPVHYACVELPASLPRFAALERGVIPLEAVVLAHLPILFPGREVLDAYTFRVTRSGDIQLDELGAASFAQAVAEEVRRRPWGPVVRIEVDRAMPPALRELLQRELRFEESDLQSALGPSDVYEAQELVDLGALGQLAARVRPDLDYPPFVAEDPFAGCRSVVERLDRCEVLVHHPYDAFTATFERFITEAADDPDVLA
;
A
#
# COMPACT_ATOMS: atom_id res chain seq x y z
N MET A 1 -0.37 3.92 -42.42
CA MET A 1 -1.66 4.15 -43.11
C MET A 1 -2.76 4.28 -42.07
N ILE A 2 -3.47 5.41 -42.02
CA ILE A 2 -4.55 5.65 -41.06
C ILE A 2 -5.78 4.84 -41.51
N ALA A 3 -6.35 4.05 -40.61
CA ALA A 3 -7.54 3.23 -40.86
C ALA A 3 -8.79 3.94 -40.33
N ILE A 4 -9.92 3.81 -41.02
CA ILE A 4 -11.24 4.21 -40.49
C ILE A 4 -12.02 2.94 -40.15
N ARG A 5 -12.72 2.97 -39.01
CA ARG A 5 -13.48 1.83 -38.47
C ARG A 5 -14.93 2.22 -38.24
N TRP A 6 -15.83 1.29 -38.50
CA TRP A 6 -17.25 1.38 -38.18
C TRP A 6 -17.70 0.16 -37.42
N ASP A 7 -18.61 0.38 -36.47
CA ASP A 7 -19.30 -0.70 -35.79
C ASP A 7 -20.42 -1.24 -36.67
N VAL A 8 -20.58 -2.56 -36.70
CA VAL A 8 -21.65 -3.23 -37.46
C VAL A 8 -22.46 -4.07 -36.46
N PRO A 9 -23.79 -3.91 -36.42
CA PRO A 9 -24.60 -4.46 -35.33
C PRO A 9 -24.64 -6.00 -35.31
N ASP A 10 -24.67 -6.64 -36.48
CA ASP A 10 -24.83 -8.09 -36.58
C ASP A 10 -24.17 -8.68 -37.85
N ALA A 11 -24.01 -10.01 -37.86
CA ALA A 11 -23.38 -10.75 -38.96
C ALA A 11 -24.14 -10.63 -40.30
N PRO A 12 -25.50 -10.70 -40.34
CA PRO A 12 -26.26 -10.44 -41.56
C PRO A 12 -25.98 -9.06 -42.16
N SER A 13 -25.94 -8.01 -41.34
CA SER A 13 -25.60 -6.64 -41.77
C SER A 13 -24.18 -6.56 -42.32
N LEU A 14 -23.22 -7.26 -41.71
CA LEU A 14 -21.84 -7.33 -42.20
C LEU A 14 -21.75 -8.05 -43.56
N ALA A 15 -22.52 -9.12 -43.75
CA ALA A 15 -22.59 -9.85 -45.02
C ALA A 15 -23.26 -9.01 -46.12
N GLU A 16 -24.37 -8.33 -45.81
CA GLU A 16 -25.04 -7.42 -46.74
C GLU A 16 -24.10 -6.29 -47.18
N LEU A 17 -23.34 -5.71 -46.24
CA LEU A 17 -22.32 -4.70 -46.55
C LEU A 17 -21.19 -5.23 -47.45
N ALA A 18 -20.82 -6.50 -47.29
CA ALA A 18 -19.79 -7.14 -48.09
C ALA A 18 -20.24 -7.40 -49.54
N ASP A 19 -21.53 -7.63 -49.77
CA ASP A 19 -22.10 -7.91 -51.10
C ASP A 19 -22.67 -6.65 -51.78
N ALA A 20 -23.00 -5.62 -51.00
CA ALA A 20 -23.55 -4.38 -51.52
C ALA A 20 -22.58 -3.63 -52.46
N PRO A 21 -23.11 -2.91 -53.47
CA PRO A 21 -22.31 -2.06 -54.35
C PRO A 21 -21.63 -0.94 -53.55
N LEU A 22 -20.38 -0.64 -53.89
CA LEU A 22 -19.60 0.37 -53.18
C LEU A 22 -20.12 1.79 -53.47
N PRO A 23 -20.09 2.70 -52.47
CA PRO A 23 -20.47 4.08 -52.69
C PRO A 23 -19.51 4.78 -53.66
N LEU A 24 -19.95 5.92 -54.21
CA LEU A 24 -19.18 6.73 -55.17
C LEU A 24 -18.92 6.05 -56.53
N GLY A 25 -19.73 5.04 -56.90
CA GLY A 25 -19.63 4.34 -58.19
C GLY A 25 -18.40 3.43 -58.33
N LEU A 26 -17.72 3.13 -57.22
CA LEU A 26 -16.54 2.27 -57.22
C LEU A 26 -16.92 0.83 -57.55
N ARG A 27 -16.05 0.14 -58.30
CA ARG A 27 -16.22 -1.28 -58.60
C ARG A 27 -15.66 -2.11 -57.45
N ALA A 28 -16.42 -3.09 -56.98
CA ALA A 28 -15.94 -4.04 -55.99
C ALA A 28 -15.03 -5.07 -56.67
N GLY A 29 -13.81 -5.23 -56.15
CA GLY A 29 -12.95 -6.35 -56.50
C GLY A 29 -13.43 -7.68 -55.87
N PRO A 30 -12.80 -8.81 -56.22
CA PRO A 30 -13.16 -10.10 -55.65
C PRO A 30 -12.95 -10.12 -54.12
N ILE A 31 -13.86 -10.78 -53.41
CA ILE A 31 -13.74 -10.99 -51.97
C ILE A 31 -12.77 -12.13 -51.71
N ARG A 32 -11.80 -11.89 -50.82
CA ARG A 32 -10.90 -12.91 -50.29
C ARG A 32 -11.23 -13.14 -48.83
N LEU A 33 -11.51 -14.40 -48.49
CA LEU A 33 -11.71 -14.82 -47.11
C LEU A 33 -10.37 -15.18 -46.50
N THR A 34 -10.09 -14.64 -45.33
CA THR A 34 -8.88 -14.93 -44.56
C THR A 34 -9.26 -15.17 -43.12
N PHE A 35 -8.69 -16.21 -42.52
CA PHE A 35 -8.80 -16.47 -41.09
C PHE A 35 -7.42 -16.26 -40.48
N HIS A 36 -7.37 -15.59 -39.34
CA HIS A 36 -6.13 -15.41 -38.61
C HIS A 36 -6.40 -15.22 -37.13
N ARG A 37 -5.45 -15.64 -36.31
CA ARG A 37 -5.44 -15.44 -34.87
C ARG A 37 -4.43 -14.35 -34.53
N ASP A 38 -4.87 -13.30 -33.86
CA ASP A 38 -4.03 -12.21 -33.38
C ASP A 38 -3.84 -12.35 -31.86
N LEU A 39 -2.61 -12.53 -31.40
CA LEU A 39 -2.20 -12.50 -30.00
C LEU A 39 -1.55 -11.15 -29.71
N TYR A 40 -2.08 -10.41 -28.73
CA TYR A 40 -1.54 -9.15 -28.26
C TYR A 40 -0.77 -9.36 -26.97
N PHE A 41 0.41 -8.76 -26.87
CA PHE A 41 1.29 -8.90 -25.72
C PHE A 41 1.51 -7.54 -25.09
N ASP A 42 1.42 -7.50 -23.77
CA ASP A 42 1.79 -6.36 -22.95
C ASP A 42 2.35 -6.90 -21.62
N THR A 43 2.97 -6.05 -20.83
CA THR A 43 3.28 -6.41 -19.45
C THR A 43 1.99 -6.46 -18.63
N PRO A 44 1.93 -7.22 -17.52
CA PRO A 44 0.77 -7.19 -16.62
C PRO A 44 0.40 -5.79 -16.13
N ALA A 45 1.38 -4.86 -16.14
CA ALA A 45 1.17 -3.47 -15.77
C ALA A 45 0.65 -2.60 -16.93
N GLY A 46 0.59 -3.09 -18.18
CA GLY A 46 0.15 -2.32 -19.37
C GLY A 46 1.17 -1.30 -19.89
N ASP A 47 2.47 -1.60 -19.78
CA ASP A 47 3.56 -0.68 -20.12
C ASP A 47 3.57 -0.26 -21.59
N LEU A 48 3.29 -1.19 -22.51
CA LEU A 48 3.25 -0.90 -23.94
C LEU A 48 2.03 -0.04 -24.28
N ARG A 49 0.85 -0.39 -23.74
CA ARG A 49 -0.38 0.38 -23.92
C ARG A 49 -0.26 1.82 -23.43
N ARG A 50 0.36 2.06 -22.26
CA ARG A 50 0.65 3.42 -21.75
C ARG A 50 1.51 4.26 -22.70
N ARG A 51 2.41 3.61 -23.44
CA ARG A 51 3.30 4.26 -24.42
C ARG A 51 2.68 4.33 -25.82
N GLY A 52 1.43 3.89 -25.98
CA GLY A 52 0.76 3.79 -27.28
C GLY A 52 1.37 2.75 -28.22
N VAL A 53 2.23 1.87 -27.70
CA VAL A 53 2.92 0.82 -28.46
C VAL A 53 2.05 -0.42 -28.51
N ARG A 54 2.00 -1.09 -29.67
CA ARG A 54 1.27 -2.36 -29.83
C ARG A 54 2.21 -3.46 -30.29
N CYS A 55 2.35 -4.49 -29.47
CA CYS A 55 3.04 -5.73 -29.81
C CYS A 55 2.00 -6.82 -30.14
N ARG A 56 2.13 -7.42 -31.32
CA ARG A 56 1.17 -8.42 -31.78
C ARG A 56 1.85 -9.54 -32.56
N VAL A 57 1.51 -10.78 -32.26
CA VAL A 57 1.86 -11.96 -33.05
C VAL A 57 0.63 -12.46 -33.77
N ARG A 58 0.71 -12.58 -35.10
CA ARG A 58 -0.38 -13.08 -35.95
C ARG A 58 -0.06 -14.49 -36.45
N PHE A 59 -1.03 -15.37 -36.37
CA PHE A 59 -1.04 -16.71 -36.96
C PHE A 59 -2.03 -16.73 -38.12
N ASP A 60 -1.61 -17.15 -39.30
CA ASP A 60 -2.51 -17.40 -40.44
C ASP A 60 -2.96 -18.87 -40.51
N VAL A 61 -3.80 -19.20 -41.50
CA VAL A 61 -4.30 -20.56 -41.73
C VAL A 61 -3.23 -21.59 -42.11
N GLU A 62 -2.02 -21.15 -42.49
CA GLU A 62 -0.87 -22.00 -42.81
C GLU A 62 0.10 -22.10 -41.61
N ASP A 63 -0.35 -21.69 -40.41
CA ASP A 63 0.43 -21.55 -39.16
C ASP A 63 1.67 -20.66 -39.29
N ARG A 64 1.69 -19.73 -40.26
CA ARG A 64 2.79 -18.76 -40.38
C ARG A 64 2.62 -17.66 -39.34
N ARG A 65 3.73 -17.37 -38.65
CA ARG A 65 3.76 -16.41 -37.53
C ARG A 65 4.42 -15.12 -37.95
N THR A 66 3.73 -14.01 -37.76
CA THR A 66 4.25 -12.68 -38.05
C THR A 66 4.20 -11.81 -36.79
N LEU A 67 5.36 -11.42 -36.29
CA LEU A 67 5.49 -10.45 -35.20
C LEU A 67 5.41 -9.04 -35.78
N THR A 68 4.48 -8.25 -35.28
CA THR A 68 4.27 -6.85 -35.65
C THR A 68 4.46 -5.97 -34.42
N LEU A 69 5.27 -4.92 -34.55
CA LEU A 69 5.39 -3.86 -33.56
C LEU A 69 4.98 -2.51 -34.19
N ASP A 70 4.01 -1.86 -33.58
CA ASP A 70 3.53 -0.52 -33.95
C ASP A 70 3.88 0.47 -32.84
N VAL A 71 4.77 1.43 -33.14
CA VAL A 71 5.27 2.43 -32.19
C VAL A 71 4.85 3.81 -32.70
N PRO A 72 4.20 4.65 -31.88
CA PRO A 72 3.80 6.00 -32.30
C PRO A 72 5.00 6.80 -32.83
N GLY A 73 4.83 7.41 -34.00
CA GLY A 73 5.88 8.22 -34.63
C GLY A 73 6.98 7.43 -35.38
N MET A 74 6.95 6.09 -35.38
CA MET A 74 7.90 5.26 -36.14
C MET A 74 7.23 4.46 -37.26
N PRO A 75 7.96 4.08 -38.32
CA PRO A 75 7.46 3.12 -39.31
C PRO A 75 7.16 1.79 -38.63
N ARG A 76 5.96 1.25 -38.91
CA ARG A 76 5.53 -0.08 -38.48
C ARG A 76 6.57 -1.13 -38.92
N SER A 77 7.03 -1.95 -37.97
CA SER A 77 7.98 -3.04 -38.23
C SER A 77 7.24 -4.38 -38.14
N GLU A 78 7.46 -5.25 -39.13
CA GLU A 78 6.94 -6.62 -39.12
C GLU A 78 7.98 -7.62 -39.63
N SER A 79 8.01 -8.80 -39.04
CA SER A 79 8.91 -9.89 -39.44
C SER A 79 8.23 -11.23 -39.23
N ARG A 80 8.60 -12.22 -40.06
CA ARG A 80 8.23 -13.61 -39.82
C ARG A 80 9.08 -14.18 -38.69
N VAL A 81 8.49 -15.03 -37.88
CA VAL A 81 9.11 -15.66 -36.71
C VAL A 81 8.89 -17.17 -36.81
N THR A 82 9.93 -17.96 -36.55
CA THR A 82 9.91 -19.44 -36.68
C THR A 82 9.81 -20.14 -35.33
N GLU A 83 10.12 -19.42 -34.27
CA GLU A 83 10.14 -19.85 -32.88
C GLU A 83 8.72 -20.19 -32.39
N LEU A 84 8.61 -21.23 -31.56
CA LEU A 84 7.33 -21.76 -31.01
C LEU A 84 6.93 -21.10 -29.69
N GLU A 85 7.92 -20.73 -28.87
CA GLU A 85 7.72 -20.17 -27.54
C GLU A 85 7.73 -18.64 -27.57
N PRO A 86 6.72 -17.94 -27.01
CA PRO A 86 6.63 -16.47 -27.03
C PRO A 86 7.88 -15.77 -26.53
N ASN A 87 8.50 -16.28 -25.47
CA ASN A 87 9.72 -15.70 -24.89
C ASN A 87 10.91 -15.73 -25.87
N HIS A 88 10.98 -16.75 -26.73
CA HIS A 88 12.00 -16.84 -27.78
C HIS A 88 11.67 -15.97 -29.00
N MET A 89 10.38 -15.72 -29.30
CA MET A 89 9.95 -14.82 -30.36
C MET A 89 10.36 -13.36 -30.11
N PHE A 90 10.39 -12.93 -28.84
CA PHE A 90 10.74 -11.56 -28.44
C PHE A 90 12.24 -11.37 -28.20
N SER A 91 13.01 -12.45 -28.04
CA SER A 91 14.47 -12.42 -27.87
C SER A 91 15.25 -12.58 -29.19
N GLY A 92 14.58 -12.86 -30.31
CA GLY A 92 15.22 -13.00 -31.63
C GLY A 92 15.78 -11.70 -32.21
N ASP A 93 16.59 -11.82 -33.27
CA ASP A 93 17.27 -10.68 -33.92
C ASP A 93 16.43 -9.94 -34.96
N ALA A 94 15.19 -10.38 -35.16
CA ALA A 94 14.23 -9.71 -36.02
C ALA A 94 14.04 -8.26 -35.58
N GLU A 95 13.89 -7.35 -36.55
CA GLU A 95 13.77 -5.91 -36.27
C GLU A 95 12.65 -5.56 -35.27
N PRO A 96 11.44 -6.15 -35.33
CA PRO A 96 10.40 -5.89 -34.32
C PRO A 96 10.81 -6.33 -32.92
N ALA A 97 11.52 -7.46 -32.77
CA ALA A 97 11.97 -7.98 -31.49
C ALA A 97 13.09 -7.12 -30.88
N ARG A 98 14.05 -6.63 -31.69
CA ARG A 98 15.07 -5.67 -31.24
C ARG A 98 14.44 -4.35 -30.77
N ARG A 99 13.48 -3.81 -31.53
CA ARG A 99 12.77 -2.58 -31.16
C ARG A 99 11.92 -2.76 -29.91
N LEU A 100 11.29 -3.93 -29.75
CA LEU A 100 10.51 -4.27 -28.56
C LEU A 100 11.38 -4.34 -27.31
N ARG A 101 12.55 -4.98 -27.38
CA ARG A 101 13.54 -5.07 -26.29
C ARG A 101 14.12 -3.71 -25.87
N ALA A 102 14.15 -2.73 -26.78
CA ALA A 102 14.52 -1.36 -26.45
C ALA A 102 13.44 -0.60 -25.67
N LEU A 103 12.19 -1.07 -25.70
CA LEU A 103 11.05 -0.41 -25.08
C LEU A 103 10.65 -1.06 -23.74
N VAL A 104 10.71 -2.38 -23.67
CA VAL A 104 10.30 -3.16 -22.50
C VAL A 104 11.11 -4.44 -22.42
N ASP A 105 11.28 -4.97 -21.22
CA ASP A 105 11.84 -6.31 -21.05
C ASP A 105 10.91 -7.35 -21.67
N ALA A 106 11.41 -8.04 -22.70
CA ALA A 106 10.71 -9.07 -23.43
C ALA A 106 10.24 -10.23 -22.54
N ALA A 107 10.96 -10.52 -21.44
CA ALA A 107 10.60 -11.58 -20.50
C ALA A 107 9.38 -11.24 -19.63
N ARG A 108 9.02 -9.96 -19.54
CA ARG A 108 7.85 -9.47 -18.79
C ARG A 108 6.58 -9.41 -19.62
N LEU A 109 6.66 -9.73 -20.91
CA LEU A 109 5.51 -9.72 -21.80
C LEU A 109 4.65 -10.96 -21.55
N SER A 110 3.41 -10.73 -21.14
CA SER A 110 2.37 -11.73 -21.05
C SER A 110 1.36 -11.55 -22.19
N LEU A 111 0.64 -12.62 -22.51
CA LEU A 111 -0.50 -12.52 -23.43
C LEU A 111 -1.58 -11.66 -22.76
N ASP A 112 -1.86 -10.49 -23.34
CA ASP A 112 -2.88 -9.54 -22.86
C ASP A 112 -4.26 -9.88 -23.45
N THR A 113 -4.32 -10.20 -24.74
CA THR A 113 -5.59 -10.55 -25.40
C THR A 113 -5.35 -11.42 -26.63
N ALA A 114 -6.20 -12.43 -26.84
CA ALA A 114 -6.16 -13.28 -28.02
C ALA A 114 -7.48 -13.17 -28.80
N LEU A 115 -7.39 -12.93 -30.12
CA LEU A 115 -8.55 -12.76 -31.00
C LEU A 115 -8.48 -13.72 -32.19
N GLU A 116 -9.58 -14.38 -32.49
CA GLU A 116 -9.85 -15.00 -33.78
C GLU A 116 -10.60 -14.01 -34.68
N VAL A 117 -10.12 -13.88 -35.92
CA VAL A 117 -10.69 -12.93 -36.88
C VAL A 117 -11.00 -13.66 -38.17
N GLU A 118 -12.30 -13.82 -38.47
CA GLU A 118 -12.77 -14.08 -39.82
C GLU A 118 -12.85 -12.76 -40.56
N ARG A 119 -12.04 -12.62 -41.61
CA ARG A 119 -11.96 -11.38 -42.39
C ARG A 119 -12.28 -11.64 -43.85
N ARG A 120 -13.25 -10.90 -44.37
CA ARG A 120 -13.50 -10.77 -45.81
C ARG A 120 -12.85 -9.48 -46.30
N VAL A 121 -11.95 -9.56 -47.28
CA VAL A 121 -11.28 -8.39 -47.85
C VAL A 121 -11.64 -8.23 -49.31
N ARG A 122 -12.02 -7.01 -49.72
CA ARG A 122 -12.13 -6.63 -51.13
C ARG A 122 -11.48 -5.27 -51.38
N ASP A 123 -10.92 -5.12 -52.57
CA ASP A 123 -10.42 -3.83 -53.05
C ASP A 123 -11.57 -3.00 -53.65
N ALA A 124 -11.55 -1.69 -53.43
CA ALA A 124 -12.46 -0.74 -54.04
C ALA A 124 -11.76 -0.05 -55.23
N LEU A 125 -12.19 -0.38 -56.45
CA LEU A 125 -11.54 0.01 -57.70
C LEU A 125 -12.25 1.23 -58.32
N LEU A 126 -11.51 2.03 -59.08
CA LEU A 126 -12.13 3.11 -59.87
C LEU A 126 -13.16 2.55 -60.88
N PRO A 127 -14.17 3.35 -61.27
CA PRO A 127 -15.24 2.87 -62.15
C PRO A 127 -14.75 2.46 -63.55
N LEU A 128 -13.81 3.24 -64.10
CA LEU A 128 -13.32 3.12 -65.48
C LEU A 128 -11.98 2.39 -65.61
N LEU A 129 -11.18 2.34 -64.54
CA LEU A 129 -9.84 1.75 -64.53
C LEU A 129 -9.71 0.80 -63.34
N PRO A 130 -9.08 -0.38 -63.48
CA PRO A 130 -8.92 -1.36 -62.41
C PRO A 130 -7.83 -0.94 -61.39
N VAL A 131 -7.86 0.31 -60.94
CA VAL A 131 -6.90 0.88 -59.99
C VAL A 131 -7.52 0.89 -58.60
N PRO A 132 -6.97 0.13 -57.62
CA PRO A 132 -7.52 0.06 -56.27
C PRO A 132 -7.28 1.36 -55.51
N GLN A 133 -8.36 1.94 -55.00
CA GLN A 133 -8.38 3.17 -54.20
C GLN A 133 -8.37 2.88 -52.70
N PHE A 134 -9.14 1.87 -52.29
CA PHE A 134 -9.28 1.47 -50.89
C PHE A 134 -9.22 -0.05 -50.74
N VAL A 135 -8.89 -0.49 -49.54
CA VAL A 135 -9.04 -1.87 -49.08
C VAL A 135 -10.11 -1.86 -48.00
N LEU A 136 -11.13 -2.69 -48.16
CA LEU A 136 -12.23 -2.85 -47.21
C LEU A 136 -12.11 -4.24 -46.59
N ALA A 137 -12.04 -4.30 -45.26
CA ALA A 137 -12.10 -5.53 -44.50
C ALA A 137 -13.38 -5.55 -43.65
N TYR A 138 -14.13 -6.63 -43.78
CA TYR A 138 -15.34 -6.93 -43.05
C TYR A 138 -14.96 -8.05 -42.08
N ASP A 139 -14.86 -7.71 -40.80
CA ASP A 139 -14.28 -8.57 -39.80
C ASP A 139 -15.36 -9.02 -38.80
N THR A 140 -15.46 -10.32 -38.60
CA THR A 140 -16.09 -10.93 -37.44
C THR A 140 -14.98 -11.27 -36.45
N VAL A 141 -15.04 -10.68 -35.26
CA VAL A 141 -13.99 -10.81 -34.24
C VAL A 141 -14.53 -11.59 -33.05
N THR A 142 -13.88 -12.70 -32.76
CA THR A 142 -14.20 -13.58 -31.62
C THR A 142 -13.01 -13.56 -30.65
N PRO A 143 -13.16 -13.06 -29.42
CA PRO A 143 -12.11 -13.12 -28.42
C PRO A 143 -12.01 -14.53 -27.82
N ILE A 144 -10.78 -14.98 -27.58
CA ILE A 144 -10.47 -16.32 -27.08
C ILE A 144 -10.22 -16.23 -25.58
N GLY A 145 -11.01 -16.94 -24.76
CA GLY A 145 -10.89 -16.95 -23.29
C GLY A 145 -12.20 -16.79 -22.52
N ALA A 146 -13.31 -16.46 -23.19
CA ALA A 146 -14.62 -16.34 -22.54
C ALA A 146 -15.16 -17.72 -22.12
N SER A 147 -15.57 -17.85 -20.85
CA SER A 147 -16.29 -19.02 -20.35
C SER A 147 -17.50 -19.35 -21.23
N GLN A 148 -17.63 -20.61 -21.66
CA GLN A 148 -18.75 -21.13 -22.46
C GLN A 148 -20.08 -21.20 -21.67
N ALA A 149 -20.26 -20.35 -20.66
CA ALA A 149 -21.40 -20.43 -19.75
C ALA A 149 -22.71 -19.87 -20.34
N SER A 150 -22.72 -19.31 -21.56
CA SER A 150 -23.95 -19.01 -22.29
C SER A 150 -23.72 -18.84 -23.80
N PRO A 151 -24.45 -19.57 -24.66
CA PRO A 151 -24.47 -19.32 -26.10
C PRO A 151 -25.35 -18.09 -26.43
N PRO A 152 -24.98 -17.26 -27.43
CA PRO A 152 -23.84 -17.36 -28.33
C PRO A 152 -22.54 -16.73 -27.78
N PRO A 153 -21.35 -17.10 -28.31
CA PRO A 153 -20.07 -16.55 -27.87
C PRO A 153 -20.03 -15.02 -28.06
N PRO A 154 -19.39 -14.28 -27.14
CA PRO A 154 -19.28 -12.83 -27.25
C PRO A 154 -18.42 -12.49 -28.48
N LEU A 155 -19.05 -11.93 -29.52
CA LEU A 155 -18.39 -11.53 -30.76
C LEU A 155 -18.86 -10.14 -31.17
N PHE A 156 -18.08 -9.45 -31.98
CA PHE A 156 -18.48 -8.18 -32.59
C PHE A 156 -18.06 -8.10 -34.04
N HIS A 157 -18.75 -7.23 -34.79
CA HIS A 157 -18.55 -7.06 -36.22
C HIS A 157 -18.00 -5.66 -36.49
N GLU A 158 -17.02 -5.55 -37.39
CA GLU A 158 -16.52 -4.25 -37.79
C GLU A 158 -16.17 -4.16 -39.27
N LEU A 159 -16.37 -2.96 -39.83
CA LEU A 159 -15.89 -2.59 -41.15
C LEU A 159 -14.64 -1.72 -40.97
N VAL A 160 -13.53 -2.12 -41.59
CA VAL A 160 -12.26 -1.38 -41.58
C VAL A 160 -11.86 -1.00 -42.99
N MET A 161 -11.48 0.27 -43.18
CA MET A 161 -11.03 0.80 -44.47
C MET A 161 -9.62 1.38 -44.38
N TRP A 162 -8.75 0.98 -45.31
CA TRP A 162 -7.46 1.64 -45.58
C TRP A 162 -7.47 2.28 -46.97
N ARG A 163 -6.90 3.48 -47.09
CA ARG A 163 -6.63 4.08 -48.41
C ARG A 163 -5.29 3.60 -48.94
N ARG A 164 -5.23 3.27 -50.23
CA ARG A 164 -3.96 2.99 -50.92
C ARG A 164 -3.13 4.27 -51.05
N PRO A 165 -1.78 4.21 -51.05
CA PRO A 165 -0.94 5.41 -51.18
C PRO A 165 -1.23 6.23 -52.45
N TRP A 166 -1.54 5.56 -53.56
CA TRP A 166 -1.92 6.17 -54.86
C TRP A 166 -3.43 6.46 -55.01
N GLY A 167 -4.22 6.32 -53.94
CA GLY A 167 -5.65 6.58 -53.98
C GLY A 167 -5.97 8.07 -54.11
N VAL A 168 -6.67 8.45 -55.17
CA VAL A 168 -7.06 9.84 -55.47
C VAL A 168 -8.33 10.28 -54.72
N ILE A 169 -9.16 9.33 -54.26
CA ILE A 169 -10.35 9.64 -53.46
C ILE A 169 -9.95 9.84 -51.99
N SER A 170 -10.42 10.93 -51.37
CA SER A 170 -10.12 11.21 -49.96
C SER A 170 -10.84 10.24 -49.01
N GLN A 171 -10.17 9.86 -47.92
CA GLN A 171 -10.74 8.97 -46.90
C GLN A 171 -12.02 9.54 -46.29
N ALA A 172 -12.06 10.85 -46.02
CA ALA A 172 -13.23 11.52 -45.46
C ALA A 172 -14.44 11.52 -46.40
N ARG A 173 -14.21 11.64 -47.72
CA ARG A 173 -15.29 11.60 -48.72
C ARG A 173 -15.90 10.21 -48.83
N PHE A 174 -15.07 9.17 -48.87
CA PHE A 174 -15.55 7.80 -48.88
C PHE A 174 -16.27 7.45 -47.57
N ALA A 175 -15.70 7.84 -46.41
CA ALA A 175 -16.29 7.59 -45.11
C ALA A 175 -17.69 8.20 -44.94
N ARG A 176 -17.87 9.46 -45.32
CA ARG A 176 -19.20 10.12 -45.31
C ARG A 176 -20.21 9.42 -46.23
N ALA A 177 -19.75 8.85 -47.35
CA ALA A 177 -20.62 8.14 -48.28
C ALA A 177 -21.07 6.78 -47.72
N VAL A 178 -20.19 6.09 -46.98
CA VAL A 178 -20.52 4.86 -46.23
C VAL A 178 -21.52 5.17 -45.11
N GLU A 179 -21.24 6.18 -44.29
CA GLU A 179 -22.12 6.61 -43.17
C GLU A 179 -23.52 6.97 -43.65
N ARG A 180 -23.65 7.76 -44.72
CA ARG A 180 -24.96 8.15 -45.26
C ARG A 180 -25.74 7.01 -45.88
N ARG A 181 -25.04 6.05 -46.50
CA ARG A 181 -25.68 4.94 -47.23
C ARG A 181 -26.10 3.80 -46.31
N TYR A 182 -25.32 3.54 -45.26
CA TYR A 182 -25.48 2.35 -44.41
C TYR A 182 -25.75 2.67 -42.94
N ALA A 183 -25.93 3.94 -42.58
CA ALA A 183 -26.23 4.40 -41.21
C ALA A 183 -25.24 3.91 -40.14
N LEU A 184 -23.99 3.66 -40.51
CA LEU A 184 -22.96 3.14 -39.60
C LEU A 184 -22.33 4.25 -38.75
N SER A 185 -22.09 3.95 -37.47
CA SER A 185 -21.39 4.84 -36.55
C SER A 185 -19.87 4.61 -36.60
N ARG A 186 -19.09 5.70 -36.58
CA ARG A 186 -17.63 5.60 -36.48
C ARG A 186 -17.21 5.16 -35.09
N VAL A 187 -16.18 4.32 -35.04
CA VAL A 187 -15.57 3.88 -33.80
C VAL A 187 -14.17 4.46 -33.70
N SER A 188 -13.91 5.21 -32.62
CA SER A 188 -12.60 5.76 -32.30
C SER A 188 -11.72 4.78 -31.52
N THR A 189 -12.34 3.82 -30.83
CA THR A 189 -11.66 2.77 -30.06
C THR A 189 -11.09 1.68 -30.97
N ASP A 190 -9.99 1.07 -30.55
CA ASP A 190 -9.33 0.02 -31.31
C ASP A 190 -9.87 -1.37 -30.98
N ARG A 191 -9.49 -2.37 -31.78
CA ARG A 191 -10.02 -3.73 -31.69
C ARG A 191 -9.74 -4.40 -30.34
N VAL A 192 -8.58 -4.13 -29.72
CA VAL A 192 -8.18 -4.70 -28.42
C VAL A 192 -9.04 -4.11 -27.30
N THR A 193 -9.22 -2.80 -27.29
CA THR A 193 -10.06 -2.12 -26.30
C THR A 193 -11.52 -2.58 -26.37
N ARG A 194 -12.01 -2.89 -27.58
CA ARG A 194 -13.37 -3.42 -27.80
C ARG A 194 -13.53 -4.89 -27.41
N ALA A 195 -12.46 -5.68 -27.55
CA ALA A 195 -12.47 -7.08 -27.19
C ALA A 195 -12.24 -7.32 -25.69
N ALA A 196 -11.55 -6.41 -24.99
CA ALA A 196 -11.29 -6.49 -23.55
C ALA A 196 -12.52 -6.83 -22.67
N PRO A 197 -13.70 -6.19 -22.84
CA PRO A 197 -14.89 -6.57 -22.07
C PRO A 197 -15.52 -7.91 -22.48
N LEU A 198 -15.13 -8.47 -23.62
CA LEU A 198 -15.70 -9.70 -24.21
C LEU A 198 -14.81 -10.94 -24.01
N SER A 199 -13.51 -10.77 -23.76
CA SER A 199 -12.54 -11.88 -23.69
C SER A 199 -12.54 -12.68 -22.39
N GLY A 200 -13.17 -12.20 -21.31
CA GLY A 200 -13.18 -12.91 -20.02
C GLY A 200 -11.80 -13.23 -19.43
N THR A 201 -10.70 -12.76 -20.02
CA THR A 201 -9.34 -12.91 -19.52
C THR A 201 -9.08 -11.87 -18.45
N ASP A 202 -9.60 -12.16 -17.27
CA ASP A 202 -9.04 -11.70 -16.00
C ASP A 202 -7.63 -12.31 -15.85
N LEU A 203 -6.60 -11.54 -16.19
CA LEU A 203 -5.25 -11.82 -15.71
C LEU A 203 -5.00 -10.98 -14.45
N VAL A 204 -5.27 -11.67 -13.33
CA VAL A 204 -4.77 -11.42 -11.97
C VAL A 204 -5.27 -10.12 -11.31
N GLU A 205 -6.57 -10.00 -11.15
CA GLU A 205 -7.15 -9.56 -9.86
C GLU A 205 -8.23 -10.58 -9.49
N GLY A 206 -8.10 -11.18 -8.33
CA GLY A 206 -8.99 -12.26 -7.88
C GLY A 206 -10.44 -11.80 -7.75
N ASP A 207 -11.34 -12.65 -8.23
CA ASP A 207 -12.72 -12.84 -7.78
C ASP A 207 -13.54 -11.56 -7.54
N ALA A 208 -14.02 -10.95 -8.63
CA ALA A 208 -15.16 -10.03 -8.56
C ALA A 208 -15.95 -10.07 -9.88
N ALA A 209 -17.20 -10.55 -9.80
CA ALA A 209 -18.28 -10.17 -10.73
C ALA A 209 -18.16 -8.67 -11.09
N PRO A 210 -18.50 -8.22 -12.32
CA PRO A 210 -18.15 -6.90 -12.87
C PRO A 210 -18.23 -5.84 -11.77
N SER A 211 -17.07 -5.45 -11.23
CA SER A 211 -17.07 -4.84 -9.90
C SER A 211 -17.88 -3.56 -9.96
N ALA A 212 -19.01 -3.55 -9.25
CA ALA A 212 -19.68 -2.32 -8.91
C ALA A 212 -18.58 -1.41 -8.38
N ARG A 213 -18.32 -0.27 -9.02
CA ARG A 213 -17.42 0.72 -8.43
C ARG A 213 -18.27 1.59 -7.53
N HIS A 214 -17.73 1.96 -6.40
CA HIS A 214 -18.35 2.94 -5.53
C HIS A 214 -17.43 4.15 -5.34
N VAL A 215 -18.04 5.31 -5.26
CA VAL A 215 -17.38 6.52 -4.78
C VAL A 215 -17.74 6.73 -3.32
N ALA A 216 -16.74 6.78 -2.44
CA ALA A 216 -16.85 7.24 -1.07
C ALA A 216 -16.55 8.74 -0.99
N VAL A 217 -17.47 9.51 -0.41
CA VAL A 217 -17.29 10.96 -0.25
C VAL A 217 -16.84 11.29 1.17
N LEU A 218 -15.63 11.82 1.27
CA LEU A 218 -15.05 12.36 2.49
C LEU A 218 -15.19 13.89 2.48
N ALA A 219 -16.28 14.41 3.04
CA ALA A 219 -16.48 15.86 3.13
C ALA A 219 -15.83 16.43 4.40
N VAL A 220 -15.03 17.48 4.23
CA VAL A 220 -14.34 18.18 5.33
C VAL A 220 -14.76 19.64 5.37
N ALA A 221 -15.23 20.09 6.53
CA ALA A 221 -15.60 21.48 6.80
C ALA A 221 -15.16 21.88 8.22
N HIS A 222 -14.51 23.04 8.35
CA HIS A 222 -14.04 23.56 9.65
C HIS A 222 -13.23 22.54 10.47
N GLY A 223 -12.39 21.76 9.81
CA GLY A 223 -11.57 20.73 10.47
C GLY A 223 -12.32 19.46 10.89
N ARG A 224 -13.61 19.33 10.53
CA ARG A 224 -14.46 18.19 10.87
C ARG A 224 -14.85 17.39 9.63
N LEU A 225 -15.04 16.10 9.81
CA LEU A 225 -15.45 15.16 8.76
C LEU A 225 -16.93 14.81 8.91
N ALA A 226 -17.62 14.71 7.78
CA ALA A 226 -19.02 14.33 7.77
C ALA A 226 -19.19 12.80 7.72
N LEU A 227 -20.06 12.26 8.58
CA LEU A 227 -20.54 10.88 8.52
C LEU A 227 -22.07 10.87 8.55
N CYS A 228 -22.68 9.88 7.91
CA CYS A 228 -24.12 9.67 7.90
C CYS A 228 -24.48 8.60 8.92
N ARG A 229 -25.49 8.90 9.75
CA ARG A 229 -26.07 7.94 10.70
C ARG A 229 -27.10 7.06 9.99
N SER A 230 -26.92 5.75 10.09
CA SER A 230 -27.88 4.74 9.65
C SER A 230 -28.20 3.80 10.81
N GLY A 231 -29.33 4.04 11.48
CA GLY A 231 -29.68 3.39 12.75
C GLY A 231 -28.66 3.70 13.84
N ALA A 232 -28.06 2.65 14.44
CA ALA A 232 -27.02 2.76 15.46
C ALA A 232 -25.61 2.95 14.88
N THR A 233 -25.44 2.88 13.55
CA THR A 233 -24.13 2.90 12.89
C THR A 233 -23.83 4.22 12.21
N LEU A 234 -22.53 4.57 12.13
CA LEU A 234 -21.99 5.68 11.37
C LEU A 234 -21.30 5.14 10.12
N ARG A 235 -21.56 5.76 8.97
CA ARG A 235 -21.01 5.37 7.66
C ARG A 235 -20.62 6.59 6.84
N LEU A 236 -19.67 6.41 5.94
CA LEU A 236 -19.45 7.37 4.86
C LEU A 236 -20.59 7.30 3.84
N SER A 237 -20.76 8.37 3.06
CA SER A 237 -21.70 8.35 1.93
C SER A 237 -21.05 7.65 0.74
N PHE A 238 -21.75 6.65 0.19
CA PHE A 238 -21.32 5.89 -0.99
C PHE A 238 -22.29 6.10 -2.15
N GLU A 239 -21.76 6.07 -3.37
CA GLU A 239 -22.54 6.18 -4.62
C GLU A 239 -22.01 5.19 -5.65
N GLU A 240 -22.91 4.52 -6.36
CA GLU A 240 -22.56 3.61 -7.46
C GLU A 240 -21.95 4.35 -8.66
N GLY A 241 -20.97 3.69 -9.29
CA GLY A 241 -20.16 4.23 -10.37
C GLY A 241 -18.76 4.67 -9.92
N GLY A 242 -18.00 5.24 -10.86
CA GLY A 242 -16.67 5.77 -10.61
C GLY A 242 -16.48 7.15 -11.22
N GLY A 243 -15.39 7.80 -10.84
CA GLY A 243 -14.99 9.11 -11.35
C GLY A 243 -15.66 10.30 -10.68
N GLU A 244 -15.22 11.48 -11.12
CA GLU A 244 -15.60 12.76 -10.53
C GLU A 244 -17.11 13.02 -10.60
N ASP A 245 -17.78 12.60 -11.68
CA ASP A 245 -19.22 12.78 -11.83
C ASP A 245 -20.03 12.01 -10.78
N ALA A 246 -19.60 10.78 -10.45
CA ALA A 246 -20.20 9.99 -9.38
C ALA A 246 -19.96 10.67 -8.02
N CYS A 247 -18.75 11.18 -7.76
CA CYS A 247 -18.46 11.99 -6.57
C CYS A 247 -19.37 13.22 -6.47
N ARG A 248 -19.59 13.97 -7.56
CA ARG A 248 -20.44 15.17 -7.56
C ARG A 248 -21.92 14.84 -7.37
N ARG A 249 -22.40 13.67 -7.85
CA ARG A 249 -23.76 13.19 -7.56
C ARG A 249 -23.91 12.82 -6.08
N ALA A 250 -22.96 12.05 -5.55
CA ALA A 250 -22.91 11.66 -4.15
C ALA A 250 -22.87 12.88 -3.21
N MET A 251 -22.03 13.86 -3.53
CA MET A 251 -21.94 15.14 -2.81
C MET A 251 -23.26 15.90 -2.84
N ARG A 252 -23.93 15.99 -4.01
CA ARG A 252 -25.24 16.66 -4.12
C ARG A 252 -26.34 15.97 -3.31
N ARG A 253 -26.32 14.65 -3.27
CA ARG A 253 -27.25 13.86 -2.45
C ARG A 253 -26.99 14.08 -0.95
N MET A 254 -25.73 14.11 -0.53
CA MET A 254 -25.33 14.21 0.88
C MET A 254 -25.45 15.64 1.43
N LEU A 255 -25.09 16.65 0.66
CA LEU A 255 -24.97 18.03 1.13
C LEU A 255 -25.95 19.01 0.48
N GLY A 256 -26.76 18.57 -0.49
CA GLY A 256 -27.63 19.43 -1.29
C GLY A 256 -26.86 20.17 -2.40
N ASN A 257 -27.33 21.36 -2.79
CA ASN A 257 -26.64 22.20 -3.77
C ASN A 257 -25.42 22.88 -3.13
N VAL A 258 -24.31 22.15 -3.06
CA VAL A 258 -23.03 22.66 -2.55
C VAL A 258 -21.98 22.56 -3.63
N GLU A 259 -21.22 23.64 -3.82
CA GLU A 259 -20.00 23.61 -4.62
C GLU A 259 -18.80 23.34 -3.71
N GLY A 260 -17.93 22.43 -4.13
CA GLY A 260 -16.72 22.08 -3.40
C GLY A 260 -15.60 21.64 -4.35
N GLU A 261 -14.36 21.80 -3.88
CA GLU A 261 -13.19 21.24 -4.54
C GLU A 261 -13.13 19.74 -4.24
N VAL A 262 -13.15 18.93 -5.30
CA VAL A 262 -13.09 17.47 -5.24
C VAL A 262 -11.67 17.01 -5.60
N ARG A 263 -11.12 16.07 -4.85
CA ARG A 263 -9.82 15.43 -5.14
C ARG A 263 -9.89 13.94 -4.83
N LEU A 264 -9.41 13.12 -5.75
CA LEU A 264 -9.22 11.69 -5.50
C LEU A 264 -8.07 11.50 -4.50
N LEU A 265 -8.34 10.84 -3.37
CA LEU A 265 -7.33 10.47 -2.38
C LEU A 265 -6.66 9.13 -2.71
N GLY A 266 -7.42 8.21 -3.30
CA GLY A 266 -6.94 6.89 -3.67
C GLY A 266 -8.07 5.92 -3.99
N VAL A 267 -7.69 4.71 -4.38
CA VAL A 267 -8.62 3.63 -4.71
C VAL A 267 -8.33 2.46 -3.79
N VAL A 268 -9.38 1.92 -3.17
CA VAL A 268 -9.36 0.65 -2.45
C VAL A 268 -9.74 -0.44 -3.44
N PRO A 269 -8.91 -1.48 -3.63
CA PRO A 269 -9.26 -2.59 -4.50
C PRO A 269 -10.48 -3.35 -3.96
N ALA A 270 -11.18 -4.04 -4.85
CA ALA A 270 -12.25 -4.95 -4.45
C ALA A 270 -11.69 -6.05 -3.54
N ALA A 271 -12.48 -6.47 -2.55
CA ALA A 271 -12.08 -7.51 -1.61
C ALA A 271 -13.31 -8.30 -1.15
N GLY A 272 -13.39 -9.58 -1.52
CA GLY A 272 -14.53 -10.44 -1.21
C GLY A 272 -15.85 -9.85 -1.71
N ARG A 273 -16.80 -9.57 -0.79
CA ARG A 273 -18.09 -8.93 -1.12
C ARG A 273 -18.01 -7.40 -1.24
N ARG A 274 -16.86 -6.79 -0.93
CA ARG A 274 -16.68 -5.34 -1.01
C ARG A 274 -16.24 -4.94 -2.42
N PRO A 275 -17.01 -4.09 -3.12
CA PRO A 275 -16.62 -3.51 -4.41
C PRO A 275 -15.37 -2.63 -4.33
N ALA A 276 -14.77 -2.29 -5.47
CA ALA A 276 -13.71 -1.30 -5.52
C ALA A 276 -14.24 0.09 -5.13
N ILE A 277 -13.52 0.80 -4.27
CA ILE A 277 -13.95 2.09 -3.70
C ILE A 277 -12.97 3.20 -4.11
N GLU A 278 -13.43 4.18 -4.86
CA GLU A 278 -12.70 5.44 -5.05
C GLU A 278 -13.01 6.39 -3.89
N VAL A 279 -11.98 6.84 -3.18
CA VAL A 279 -12.12 7.72 -2.03
C VAL A 279 -11.87 9.16 -2.45
N TRP A 280 -12.89 10.00 -2.39
CA TRP A 280 -12.85 11.38 -2.83
C TRP A 280 -12.97 12.35 -1.67
N LEU A 281 -12.03 13.27 -1.57
CA LEU A 281 -12.02 14.38 -0.62
C LEU A 281 -12.79 15.56 -1.20
N VAL A 282 -13.70 16.13 -0.40
CA VAL A 282 -14.44 17.35 -0.75
C VAL A 282 -14.13 18.44 0.27
N ARG A 283 -13.61 19.58 -0.19
CA ARG A 283 -13.27 20.76 0.63
C ARG A 283 -13.83 22.05 0.04
N ARG A 284 -13.65 23.15 0.78
CA ARG A 284 -14.08 24.52 0.40
C ARG A 284 -15.55 24.60 0.00
N LEU A 285 -16.40 23.95 0.81
CA LEU A 285 -17.84 23.91 0.61
C LEU A 285 -18.42 25.33 0.63
N ARG A 286 -18.82 25.85 -0.53
CA ARG A 286 -19.56 27.11 -0.66
C ARG A 286 -21.04 26.82 -0.51
N ARG A 287 -21.64 27.45 0.50
CA ARG A 287 -23.06 27.30 0.82
C ARG A 287 -23.88 28.28 0.00
N ASP A 288 -24.73 27.77 -0.88
CA ASP A 288 -25.95 28.47 -1.30
C ASP A 288 -27.13 27.72 -0.65
N LEU A 289 -27.56 28.18 0.52
CA LEU A 289 -28.49 27.47 1.40
C LEU A 289 -29.94 27.74 1.02
N THR A 290 -30.55 26.83 0.26
CA THR A 290 -32.02 26.66 0.25
C THR A 290 -32.49 25.26 0.64
N ALA A 291 -31.57 24.31 0.87
CA ALA A 291 -31.89 22.93 1.22
C ALA A 291 -31.52 22.58 2.67
N VAL A 292 -32.47 21.98 3.39
CA VAL A 292 -32.23 21.30 4.69
C VAL A 292 -31.30 20.11 4.42
N PRO A 293 -30.22 19.90 5.20
CA PRO A 293 -29.37 18.72 5.03
C PRO A 293 -30.21 17.44 5.19
N PRO A 294 -29.91 16.38 4.42
CA PRO A 294 -30.61 15.11 4.56
C PRO A 294 -30.49 14.57 5.99
N ALA A 295 -31.56 13.95 6.49
CA ALA A 295 -31.64 13.44 7.86
C ALA A 295 -30.48 12.47 8.16
N GLY A 296 -29.75 12.74 9.25
CA GLY A 296 -28.69 11.85 9.76
C GLY A 296 -27.24 12.26 9.47
N LEU A 297 -26.97 13.35 8.75
CA LEU A 297 -25.61 13.87 8.56
C LEU A 297 -25.08 14.49 9.86
N GLN A 298 -23.88 14.09 10.30
CA GLN A 298 -23.23 14.59 11.51
C GLN A 298 -21.75 14.92 11.24
N TRP A 299 -21.24 15.98 11.89
CA TRP A 299 -19.87 16.45 11.74
C TRP A 299 -19.04 16.07 12.96
N PHE A 300 -18.01 15.26 12.75
CA PHE A 300 -17.14 14.75 13.80
C PHE A 300 -15.75 15.35 13.68
N ALA A 301 -15.13 15.61 14.82
CA ALA A 301 -13.69 15.85 14.84
C ALA A 301 -12.95 14.53 14.48
N PRO A 302 -11.77 14.58 13.86
CA PRO A 302 -11.01 13.38 13.51
C PRO A 302 -10.80 12.43 14.70
N GLN A 303 -10.47 12.96 15.88
CA GLN A 303 -10.27 12.17 17.10
C GLN A 303 -11.54 11.43 17.55
N ASP A 304 -12.72 12.01 17.31
CA ASP A 304 -14.00 11.36 17.61
C ASP A 304 -14.24 10.15 16.71
N ILE A 305 -13.86 10.25 15.44
CA ILE A 305 -13.95 9.15 14.47
C ILE A 305 -12.95 8.07 14.86
N ILE A 306 -11.70 8.44 15.08
CA ILE A 306 -10.62 7.54 15.48
C ILE A 306 -11.06 6.75 16.71
N ALA A 307 -11.51 7.42 17.79
CA ALA A 307 -11.96 6.77 19.03
C ALA A 307 -13.10 5.74 18.83
N ARG A 308 -13.93 5.92 17.80
CA ARG A 308 -15.08 5.05 17.50
C ARG A 308 -14.74 3.90 16.55
N VAL A 309 -13.63 3.94 15.82
CA VAL A 309 -13.24 2.90 14.86
C VAL A 309 -13.10 1.54 15.56
N GLY A 310 -13.80 0.52 15.04
CA GLY A 310 -13.85 -0.81 15.64
C GLY A 310 -14.86 -0.96 16.78
N SER A 311 -15.60 0.09 17.14
CA SER A 311 -16.80 -0.03 17.97
C SER A 311 -17.99 -0.50 17.14
N PRO A 312 -19.07 -1.01 17.77
CA PRO A 312 -20.31 -1.34 17.06
C PRO A 312 -20.91 -0.17 16.26
N VAL A 313 -20.58 1.07 16.64
CA VAL A 313 -21.02 2.30 15.98
C VAL A 313 -20.28 2.55 14.66
N LEU A 314 -18.99 2.20 14.57
CA LEU A 314 -18.16 2.48 13.38
C LEU A 314 -17.25 1.29 13.06
N ARG A 315 -17.84 0.26 12.46
CA ARG A 315 -17.16 -0.96 11.99
C ARG A 315 -17.58 -1.40 10.58
N ASP A 316 -18.24 -0.50 9.84
CA ASP A 316 -18.69 -0.79 8.49
C ASP A 316 -17.49 -1.00 7.54
N PRO A 317 -17.36 -2.15 6.85
CA PRO A 317 -16.14 -2.49 6.10
C PRO A 317 -15.76 -1.52 5.00
N ALA A 318 -16.75 -1.00 4.26
CA ALA A 318 -16.51 -0.02 3.19
C ALA A 318 -16.07 1.33 3.78
N THR A 319 -16.70 1.73 4.89
CA THR A 319 -16.33 2.93 5.63
C THR A 319 -14.92 2.84 6.21
N LEU A 320 -14.57 1.72 6.85
CA LEU A 320 -13.22 1.48 7.38
C LEU A 320 -12.16 1.56 6.27
N ALA A 321 -12.39 0.92 5.12
CA ALA A 321 -11.47 1.00 3.99
C ALA A 321 -11.21 2.43 3.53
N ALA A 322 -12.29 3.21 3.37
CA ALA A 322 -12.22 4.57 2.89
C ALA A 322 -11.55 5.50 3.92
N LEU A 323 -11.83 5.31 5.21
CA LEU A 323 -11.16 6.03 6.29
C LEU A 323 -9.67 5.64 6.41
N ALA A 324 -9.29 4.40 6.13
CA ALA A 324 -7.89 3.98 6.06
C ALA A 324 -7.13 4.68 4.92
N VAL A 325 -7.80 4.99 3.80
CA VAL A 325 -7.23 5.86 2.74
C VAL A 325 -7.09 7.30 3.22
N ALA A 326 -8.07 7.82 3.94
CA ALA A 326 -8.01 9.17 4.49
C ALA A 326 -6.87 9.31 5.51
N ALA A 327 -6.69 8.32 6.38
CA ALA A 327 -5.73 8.32 7.48
C ALA A 327 -4.27 8.46 7.04
N ARG A 328 -3.94 7.98 5.84
CA ARG A 328 -2.60 8.04 5.25
C ARG A 328 -2.37 9.25 4.35
N SER A 329 -3.42 10.01 4.03
CA SER A 329 -3.32 11.08 3.02
C SER A 329 -2.92 12.40 3.64
N GLU A 330 -1.83 13.00 3.15
CA GLU A 330 -1.44 14.37 3.51
C GLU A 330 -2.49 15.43 3.11
N LEU A 331 -3.42 15.07 2.21
CA LEU A 331 -4.51 15.95 1.80
C LEU A 331 -5.59 16.10 2.90
N VAL A 332 -5.53 15.26 3.94
CA VAL A 332 -6.39 15.30 5.14
C VAL A 332 -5.52 15.54 6.38
N PRO A 333 -4.84 16.70 6.49
CA PRO A 333 -3.97 17.00 7.62
C PRO A 333 -4.72 17.01 8.95
N GLU A 334 -6.03 17.24 8.94
CA GLU A 334 -6.90 17.13 10.12
C GLU A 334 -6.76 15.77 10.81
N TRP A 335 -6.54 14.69 10.03
CA TRP A 335 -6.42 13.34 10.56
C TRP A 335 -5.14 13.12 11.37
N SER A 336 -4.02 13.67 10.89
CA SER A 336 -2.71 13.51 11.52
C SER A 336 -2.37 14.61 12.54
N ALA A 337 -2.97 15.80 12.41
CA ALA A 337 -2.70 16.96 13.26
C ALA A 337 -3.53 17.01 14.56
N ALA A 338 -4.51 16.12 14.74
CA ALA A 338 -5.37 16.13 15.92
C ALA A 338 -4.62 15.66 17.19
N PRO A 339 -4.71 16.39 18.31
CA PRO A 339 -4.40 15.86 19.63
C PRO A 339 -5.43 14.76 19.97
N LEU A 340 -4.97 13.57 20.35
CA LEU A 340 -5.81 12.55 20.98
C LEU A 340 -5.92 12.89 22.47
N GLU A 341 -6.63 13.96 22.81
CA GLU A 341 -7.03 14.21 24.20
C GLU A 341 -8.13 13.22 24.60
N ALA A 342 -8.11 12.77 25.86
CA ALA A 342 -9.23 12.08 26.46
C ALA A 342 -10.46 13.01 26.43
N ALA A 343 -11.61 12.49 26.02
CA ALA A 343 -12.85 13.22 25.80
C ALA A 343 -13.46 13.89 27.06
N ASP A 344 -12.73 14.03 28.16
CA ASP A 344 -13.24 14.43 29.47
C ASP A 344 -12.81 15.83 29.97
N GLN A 345 -12.03 16.62 29.22
CA GLN A 345 -11.52 17.91 29.75
C GLN A 345 -11.66 19.16 28.86
N VAL A 346 -12.61 19.21 27.92
CA VAL A 346 -13.00 20.52 27.34
C VAL A 346 -14.05 21.18 28.22
N SER A 347 -13.56 21.99 29.17
CA SER A 347 -14.38 22.88 29.99
C SER A 347 -15.20 23.86 29.14
N LEU A 348 -16.44 24.08 29.58
CA LEU A 348 -17.40 25.03 29.05
C LEU A 348 -16.84 26.47 29.05
N GLY A 349 -16.31 26.93 27.92
CA GLY A 349 -15.97 28.33 27.67
C GLY A 349 -17.06 29.04 26.87
N THR A 350 -17.85 29.87 27.54
CA THR A 350 -18.80 30.82 26.96
C THR A 350 -18.12 31.91 26.12
N GLY A 351 -18.55 32.11 24.86
CA GLY A 351 -18.42 33.42 24.18
C GLY A 351 -18.09 33.38 22.68
N GLY A 352 -19.09 33.66 21.83
CA GLY A 352 -18.89 33.94 20.39
C GLY A 352 -20.14 33.73 19.54
N ARG A 353 -21.17 34.57 19.70
CA ARG A 353 -22.39 34.57 18.87
C ARG A 353 -22.08 35.12 17.46
N GLY A 354 -22.31 34.32 16.42
CA GLY A 354 -22.38 34.80 15.04
C GLY A 354 -22.14 33.72 13.98
N GLY A 355 -23.14 32.89 13.69
CA GLY A 355 -23.14 31.97 12.54
C GLY A 355 -24.08 30.78 12.74
N THR A 356 -25.17 30.74 11.97
CA THR A 356 -26.21 29.69 12.02
C THR A 356 -25.67 28.33 11.56
N THR A 357 -25.18 27.55 12.52
CA THR A 357 -25.14 26.07 12.59
C THR A 357 -24.93 25.74 14.06
N ASP A 358 -25.97 25.99 14.85
CA ASP A 358 -26.04 25.52 16.21
C ASP A 358 -26.46 24.05 16.13
N GLU A 359 -25.52 23.15 16.36
CA GLU A 359 -25.75 21.93 17.13
C GLU A 359 -24.37 21.39 17.55
N THR A 360 -23.96 21.93 18.70
CA THR A 360 -22.93 21.37 19.54
C THR A 360 -23.27 19.92 19.85
N SER A 361 -22.40 18.97 19.46
CA SER A 361 -22.46 17.58 19.88
C SER A 361 -22.32 17.48 21.41
N ARG A 362 -23.44 17.61 22.12
CA ARG A 362 -23.55 17.19 23.52
C ARG A 362 -23.78 15.69 23.53
N LEU A 363 -22.70 14.93 23.40
CA LEU A 363 -22.70 13.52 23.77
C LEU A 363 -23.05 13.44 25.26
N THR A 364 -24.26 12.98 25.57
CA THR A 364 -24.55 12.57 26.95
C THR A 364 -23.93 11.19 27.18
N LEU A 365 -23.49 10.87 28.40
CA LEU A 365 -23.06 9.51 28.78
C LEU A 365 -24.09 8.43 28.41
N SER A 366 -25.36 8.80 28.26
CA SER A 366 -26.46 7.99 27.73
C SER A 366 -26.30 7.60 26.25
N GLU A 367 -25.63 8.39 25.43
CA GLU A 367 -25.38 8.14 24.00
C GLU A 367 -24.07 7.38 23.74
N LEU A 368 -23.15 7.35 24.74
CA LEU A 368 -21.98 6.48 24.79
C LEU A 368 -22.31 5.05 25.26
N ARG A 369 -23.52 4.84 25.80
CA ARG A 369 -23.99 3.49 26.04
C ARG A 369 -24.28 2.85 24.69
N ALA A 370 -23.55 1.78 24.37
CA ALA A 370 -24.09 0.73 23.52
C ALA A 370 -25.54 0.49 23.97
N PRO A 371 -26.53 0.37 23.06
CA PRO A 371 -27.90 0.10 23.47
C PRO A 371 -27.85 -1.03 24.49
N ALA A 372 -28.35 -0.79 25.70
CA ALA A 372 -28.36 -1.81 26.73
C ALA A 372 -29.06 -3.01 26.12
N LEU A 373 -28.27 -4.03 25.76
CA LEU A 373 -28.78 -5.23 25.12
C LEU A 373 -29.85 -5.75 26.07
N PRO A 374 -31.09 -5.99 25.60
CA PRO A 374 -32.14 -6.53 26.46
C PRO A 374 -31.57 -7.78 27.15
N ALA A 375 -31.91 -8.05 28.41
CA ALA A 375 -31.29 -9.12 29.19
C ALA A 375 -31.31 -10.51 28.50
N LYS A 376 -32.24 -10.71 27.55
CA LYS A 376 -32.30 -11.89 26.66
C LYS A 376 -31.20 -11.96 25.57
N ALA A 377 -30.59 -10.85 25.19
CA ALA A 377 -29.48 -10.73 24.25
C ALA A 377 -28.11 -10.79 24.94
N LEU A 378 -28.06 -10.74 26.27
CA LEU A 378 -26.91 -11.10 27.10
C LEU A 378 -26.85 -12.63 27.33
N ASP A 379 -27.20 -13.41 26.30
CA ASP A 379 -27.15 -14.87 26.39
C ASP A 379 -25.69 -15.30 26.61
N ALA A 380 -25.36 -15.70 27.83
CA ALA A 380 -24.01 -16.11 28.23
C ALA A 380 -23.47 -17.28 27.36
N ALA A 381 -24.36 -17.99 26.65
CA ALA A 381 -24.01 -19.10 25.78
C ALA A 381 -23.67 -18.70 24.31
N ARG A 382 -23.94 -17.45 23.90
CA ARG A 382 -23.61 -16.95 22.55
C ARG A 382 -23.17 -15.48 22.63
N PRO A 383 -21.87 -15.19 22.69
CA PRO A 383 -21.46 -13.82 22.83
C PRO A 383 -21.66 -13.11 21.47
N ALA A 384 -22.45 -12.04 21.47
CA ALA A 384 -22.72 -11.27 20.27
C ALA A 384 -21.52 -10.36 19.96
N ALA A 385 -21.20 -10.18 18.67
CA ALA A 385 -20.02 -9.44 18.23
C ALA A 385 -19.99 -7.95 18.68
N ASP A 386 -21.11 -7.41 19.13
CA ASP A 386 -21.22 -6.05 19.70
C ASP A 386 -20.86 -5.98 21.20
N GLN A 387 -20.64 -7.12 21.85
CA GLN A 387 -20.24 -7.21 23.27
C GLN A 387 -18.71 -7.14 23.47
N PHE A 388 -17.93 -7.26 22.39
CA PHE A 388 -16.47 -7.25 22.46
C PHE A 388 -15.87 -5.99 21.85
N ILE A 389 -14.75 -5.55 22.44
CA ILE A 389 -13.82 -4.62 21.83
C ILE A 389 -12.74 -5.45 21.13
N ASN A 390 -12.30 -5.01 19.96
CA ASN A 390 -11.19 -5.64 19.27
C ASN A 390 -9.91 -5.61 20.13
N ALA A 391 -9.30 -6.78 20.38
CA ALA A 391 -8.12 -6.90 21.23
C ALA A 391 -6.91 -6.14 20.65
N LEU A 392 -6.74 -6.13 19.32
CA LEU A 392 -5.62 -5.46 18.65
C LEU A 392 -5.75 -3.93 18.77
N LEU A 393 -6.97 -3.40 18.60
CA LEU A 393 -7.22 -1.97 18.81
C LEU A 393 -7.04 -1.58 20.29
N SER A 394 -7.41 -2.45 21.23
CA SER A 394 -7.13 -2.24 22.66
C SER A 394 -5.63 -2.16 22.96
N SER A 395 -4.81 -2.99 22.30
CA SER A 395 -3.35 -2.91 22.39
C SER A 395 -2.78 -1.60 21.84
N LEU A 396 -3.38 -1.03 20.79
CA LEU A 396 -3.00 0.31 20.30
C LEU A 396 -3.39 1.40 21.31
N GLU A 397 -4.54 1.29 21.96
CA GLU A 397 -4.94 2.22 23.04
C GLU A 397 -4.04 2.12 24.26
N PHE A 398 -3.52 0.93 24.58
CA PHE A 398 -2.46 0.78 25.58
C PHE A 398 -1.21 1.59 25.20
N ASN A 399 -0.75 1.48 23.95
CA ASN A 399 0.39 2.25 23.48
C ASN A 399 0.12 3.76 23.47
N ALA A 400 -1.11 4.19 23.18
CA ALA A 400 -1.51 5.58 23.30
C ALA A 400 -1.43 6.10 24.74
N ARG A 401 -1.73 5.27 25.75
CA ARG A 401 -1.53 5.61 27.17
C ARG A 401 -0.06 5.67 27.56
N VAL A 402 0.78 4.77 27.05
CA VAL A 402 2.24 4.85 27.26
C VAL A 402 2.80 6.14 26.63
N LEU A 403 2.34 6.51 25.43
CA LEU A 403 2.72 7.76 24.79
C LEU A 403 2.30 8.99 25.60
N ALA A 404 1.13 8.96 26.22
CA ALA A 404 0.68 10.04 27.10
C ALA A 404 1.65 10.31 28.27
N LEU A 405 2.36 9.28 28.76
CA LEU A 405 3.41 9.45 29.78
C LEU A 405 4.63 10.20 29.24
N ALA A 406 4.96 10.05 27.95
CA ALA A 406 6.04 10.80 27.31
C ALA A 406 5.66 12.26 27.03
N GLU A 407 4.37 12.53 26.85
CA GLU A 407 3.84 13.88 26.61
C GLU A 407 3.65 14.68 27.89
N ASP A 408 3.35 14.01 29.01
CA ASP A 408 3.16 14.64 30.31
C ASP A 408 4.46 15.29 30.80
N GLU A 409 4.43 16.62 30.96
CA GLU A 409 5.57 17.40 31.44
C GLU A 409 5.92 17.12 32.91
N ARG A 410 5.01 16.50 33.68
CA ARG A 410 5.28 16.05 35.06
C ARG A 410 6.19 14.83 35.09
N THR A 411 6.27 14.07 34.00
CA THR A 411 7.19 12.95 33.85
C THR A 411 8.62 13.48 33.66
N PRO A 412 9.63 12.98 34.39
CA PRO A 412 11.02 13.38 34.21
C PRO A 412 11.51 13.17 32.77
N LEU A 413 12.42 14.03 32.30
CA LEU A 413 12.88 14.04 30.91
C LEU A 413 13.47 12.69 30.47
N ALA A 414 14.30 12.06 31.31
CA ALA A 414 14.89 10.76 30.99
C ALA A 414 13.81 9.68 30.82
N ALA A 415 12.79 9.69 31.68
CA ALA A 415 11.64 8.79 31.58
C ALA A 415 10.80 9.05 30.32
N ARG A 416 10.60 10.31 29.93
CA ARG A 416 9.89 10.65 28.67
C ARG A 416 10.60 10.09 27.44
N LEU A 417 11.94 10.19 27.37
CA LEU A 417 12.74 9.54 26.32
C LEU A 417 12.58 8.01 26.32
N ARG A 418 12.55 7.38 27.50
CA ARG A 418 12.29 5.93 27.61
C ARG A 418 10.88 5.56 27.16
N PHE A 419 9.86 6.34 27.50
CA PHE A 419 8.49 6.04 27.07
C PHE A 419 8.32 6.16 25.55
N LEU A 420 8.97 7.13 24.89
CA LEU A 420 9.03 7.17 23.42
C LEU A 420 9.68 5.91 22.85
N ALA A 421 10.83 5.50 23.41
CA ALA A 421 11.50 4.27 23.00
C ALA A 421 10.63 3.02 23.21
N ILE A 422 9.89 2.95 24.32
CA ILE A 422 8.96 1.86 24.65
C ILE A 422 7.82 1.82 23.64
N VAL A 423 7.20 2.96 23.30
CA VAL A 423 6.15 3.04 22.29
C VAL A 423 6.66 2.52 20.93
N SER A 424 7.85 2.97 20.51
CA SER A 424 8.48 2.47 19.28
C SER A 424 8.69 0.95 19.32
N THR A 425 9.24 0.43 20.42
CA THR A 425 9.53 -1.01 20.58
C THR A 425 8.25 -1.86 20.62
N ASN A 426 7.20 -1.36 21.27
CA ASN A 426 5.92 -2.03 21.32
C ASN A 426 5.24 -2.04 19.96
N LEU A 427 5.32 -0.95 19.19
CA LEU A 427 4.83 -0.92 17.82
C LEU A 427 5.62 -1.90 16.94
N ASP A 428 6.94 -2.01 17.09
CA ASP A 428 7.73 -3.02 16.39
C ASP A 428 7.21 -4.44 16.64
N GLN A 429 6.95 -4.79 17.91
CA GLN A 429 6.36 -6.09 18.26
C GLN A 429 4.95 -6.25 17.70
N PHE A 430 4.11 -5.20 17.79
CA PHE A 430 2.75 -5.20 17.27
C PHE A 430 2.71 -5.49 15.77
N PHE A 431 3.61 -4.86 15.00
CA PHE A 431 3.71 -5.10 13.57
C PHE A 431 4.27 -6.48 13.25
N MET A 432 5.34 -6.89 13.94
CA MET A 432 6.02 -8.17 13.70
C MET A 432 5.10 -9.36 13.97
N VAL A 433 4.35 -9.35 15.07
CA VAL A 433 3.55 -10.51 15.50
C VAL A 433 2.11 -10.39 14.99
N GLN A 434 1.38 -9.37 15.41
CA GLN A 434 -0.06 -9.27 15.16
C GLN A 434 -0.37 -8.87 13.72
N VAL A 435 0.24 -7.79 13.21
CA VAL A 435 0.01 -7.37 11.81
C VAL A 435 0.59 -8.39 10.83
N GLY A 436 1.73 -9.01 11.16
CA GLY A 436 2.31 -10.10 10.39
C GLY A 436 1.35 -11.28 10.21
N ALA A 437 0.78 -11.78 11.31
CA ALA A 437 -0.21 -12.85 11.27
C ALA A 437 -1.47 -12.48 10.46
N LEU A 438 -2.03 -11.28 10.67
CA LEU A 438 -3.19 -10.81 9.90
C LEU A 438 -2.90 -10.72 8.40
N LYS A 439 -1.72 -10.22 8.02
CA LYS A 439 -1.28 -10.11 6.63
C LYS A 439 -1.10 -11.47 5.98
N HIS A 440 -0.54 -12.42 6.72
CA HIS A 440 -0.42 -13.79 6.25
C HIS A 440 -1.80 -14.40 5.99
N GLN A 441 -2.74 -14.27 6.94
CA GLN A 441 -4.13 -14.72 6.76
C GLN A 441 -4.81 -14.12 5.53
N VAL A 442 -4.58 -12.83 5.25
CA VAL A 442 -5.10 -12.17 4.04
C VAL A 442 -4.41 -12.70 2.77
N ALA A 443 -3.09 -12.90 2.80
CA ALA A 443 -2.32 -13.38 1.65
C ALA A 443 -2.65 -14.83 1.28
N SER A 444 -2.90 -15.71 2.26
CA SER A 444 -3.21 -17.13 2.04
C SER A 444 -4.59 -17.39 1.40
N GLY A 445 -5.33 -16.35 1.01
CA GLY A 445 -6.61 -16.47 0.31
C GLY A 445 -7.78 -16.64 1.29
N GLY A 446 -8.21 -15.53 1.89
CA GLY A 446 -9.40 -15.49 2.74
C GLY A 446 -10.69 -15.67 1.95
N GLY A 447 -11.24 -16.89 1.95
CA GLY A 447 -12.58 -17.20 1.46
C GLY A 447 -13.69 -16.73 2.42
N ALA A 448 -14.94 -17.06 2.10
CA ALA A 448 -16.10 -16.78 2.96
C ALA A 448 -16.02 -17.38 4.37
N ASP A 449 -15.13 -18.37 4.57
CA ASP A 449 -14.88 -19.09 5.82
C ASP A 449 -13.68 -18.55 6.61
N THR A 450 -13.21 -17.32 6.30
CA THR A 450 -12.13 -16.68 7.08
C THR A 450 -12.56 -16.47 8.53
N GLU A 451 -11.76 -16.96 9.48
CA GLU A 451 -12.01 -16.79 10.91
C GLU A 451 -12.09 -15.30 11.26
N ARG A 452 -13.21 -14.91 11.88
CA ARG A 452 -13.46 -13.54 12.32
C ARG A 452 -13.01 -13.38 13.76
N SER A 453 -12.54 -12.19 14.10
CA SER A 453 -12.30 -11.84 15.50
C SER A 453 -13.61 -11.84 16.32
N PRO A 454 -13.55 -11.94 17.67
CA PRO A 454 -14.74 -11.93 18.52
C PRO A 454 -15.68 -10.73 18.30
N ASP A 455 -15.15 -9.57 17.91
CA ASP A 455 -15.89 -8.35 17.54
C ASP A 455 -16.49 -8.36 16.12
N GLY A 456 -16.30 -9.46 15.38
CA GLY A 456 -16.92 -9.77 14.10
C GLY A 456 -16.16 -9.29 12.87
N LEU A 457 -14.96 -8.72 13.03
CA LEU A 457 -14.14 -8.22 11.93
C LEU A 457 -13.34 -9.35 11.27
N THR A 458 -13.22 -9.27 9.95
CA THR A 458 -12.27 -10.09 9.17
C THR A 458 -10.84 -9.56 9.31
N PRO A 459 -9.80 -10.35 9.00
CA PRO A 459 -8.42 -9.89 9.03
C PRO A 459 -8.16 -8.63 8.20
N ALA A 460 -8.75 -8.51 7.01
CA ALA A 460 -8.63 -7.32 6.17
C ALA A 460 -9.30 -6.09 6.80
N GLU A 461 -10.47 -6.25 7.40
CA GLU A 461 -11.17 -5.17 8.11
C GLU A 461 -10.41 -4.75 9.39
N GLN A 462 -9.75 -5.69 10.07
CA GLN A 462 -8.86 -5.38 11.20
C GLN A 462 -7.64 -4.58 10.74
N LEU A 463 -7.02 -4.93 9.60
CA LEU A 463 -5.92 -4.15 9.02
C LEU A 463 -6.35 -2.72 8.66
N ASP A 464 -7.54 -2.56 8.06
CA ASP A 464 -8.12 -1.24 7.77
C ASP A 464 -8.32 -0.43 9.08
N ALA A 465 -8.88 -1.05 10.12
CA ALA A 465 -9.09 -0.42 11.43
C ALA A 465 -7.77 -0.07 12.15
N ILE A 466 -6.76 -0.93 12.06
CA ILE A 466 -5.41 -0.70 12.60
C ILE A 466 -4.76 0.49 11.89
N ALA A 467 -4.80 0.55 10.56
CA ALA A 467 -4.22 1.64 9.79
C ALA A 467 -4.81 3.00 10.22
N ILE A 468 -6.13 3.07 10.41
CA ILE A 468 -6.83 4.26 10.91
C ILE A 468 -6.28 4.73 12.26
N ARG A 469 -6.00 3.81 13.20
CA ARG A 469 -5.53 4.13 14.56
C ARG A 469 -4.02 4.41 14.62
N VAL A 470 -3.21 3.69 13.85
CA VAL A 470 -1.74 3.77 13.92
C VAL A 470 -1.21 5.05 13.31
N HIS A 471 -1.69 5.47 12.13
CA HIS A 471 -1.19 6.70 11.49
C HIS A 471 -1.23 7.95 12.40
N PRO A 472 -2.35 8.29 13.07
CA PRO A 472 -2.38 9.41 14.01
C PRO A 472 -1.54 9.16 15.26
N LEU A 473 -1.44 7.91 15.74
CA LEU A 473 -0.57 7.56 16.87
C LEU A 473 0.92 7.80 16.55
N VAL A 474 1.38 7.41 15.37
CA VAL A 474 2.76 7.66 14.89
C VAL A 474 3.01 9.16 14.71
N ALA A 475 2.07 9.90 14.13
CA ALA A 475 2.20 11.35 14.00
C ALA A 475 2.27 12.06 15.37
N ARG A 476 1.50 11.58 16.36
CA ARG A 476 1.56 12.06 17.76
C ARG A 476 2.91 11.71 18.40
N HIS A 477 3.41 10.49 18.17
CA HIS A 477 4.71 10.02 18.64
C HIS A 477 5.86 10.92 18.15
N ASP A 478 5.86 11.26 16.85
CA ASP A 478 6.85 12.19 16.27
C ASP A 478 6.76 13.59 16.88
N ARG A 479 5.56 14.16 17.04
CA ARG A 479 5.40 15.47 17.69
C ARG A 479 5.89 15.47 19.14
N SER A 480 5.59 14.41 19.88
CA SER A 480 6.08 14.26 21.26
C SER A 480 7.61 14.16 21.27
N PHE A 481 8.20 13.43 20.34
CA PHE A 481 9.65 13.37 20.20
C PHE A 481 10.25 14.76 19.93
N GLN A 482 9.69 15.54 19.01
CA GLN A 482 10.17 16.90 18.75
C GLN A 482 10.15 17.79 20.00
N ALA A 483 9.11 17.70 20.82
CA ALA A 483 9.02 18.44 22.08
C ALA A 483 10.08 17.97 23.09
N VAL A 484 10.23 16.66 23.26
CA VAL A 484 11.20 16.05 24.18
C VAL A 484 12.64 16.33 23.73
N ALA A 485 12.93 16.29 22.44
CA ALA A 485 14.25 16.59 21.87
C ALA A 485 14.64 18.05 22.13
N ARG A 486 13.71 19.02 22.02
CA ARG A 486 13.95 20.41 22.41
C ARG A 486 14.22 20.58 23.90
N ALA A 487 13.48 19.86 24.75
CA ALA A 487 13.71 19.86 26.19
C ALA A 487 15.09 19.25 26.54
N ALA A 488 15.48 18.16 25.87
CA ALA A 488 16.79 17.53 26.02
C ALA A 488 17.93 18.45 25.58
N ALA A 489 17.77 19.17 24.47
CA ALA A 489 18.75 20.17 24.03
C ALA A 489 18.94 21.28 25.07
N THR A 490 17.86 21.76 25.68
CA THR A 490 17.88 22.75 26.77
C THR A 490 18.56 22.20 28.02
N ALA A 491 18.38 20.91 28.31
CA ALA A 491 19.02 20.20 29.41
C ALA A 491 20.50 19.81 29.15
N GLY A 492 21.08 20.23 28.02
CA GLY A 492 22.49 19.99 27.69
C GLY A 492 22.77 18.74 26.85
N LEU A 493 21.74 18.05 26.36
CA LEU A 493 21.85 16.86 25.51
C LEU A 493 21.22 17.10 24.12
N PRO A 494 21.73 18.03 23.30
CA PRO A 494 21.22 18.22 21.95
C PRO A 494 21.60 17.04 21.04
N ILE A 495 20.67 16.63 20.17
CA ILE A 495 20.97 15.77 19.01
C ILE A 495 21.43 16.69 17.88
N ARG A 496 22.69 16.58 17.46
CA ARG A 496 23.34 17.48 16.51
C ARG A 496 23.45 16.84 15.14
N THR A 497 23.50 17.68 14.11
CA THR A 497 23.75 17.28 12.72
C THR A 497 25.23 17.47 12.35
N TRP A 498 25.66 16.86 11.25
CA TRP A 498 27.05 16.97 10.78
C TRP A 498 27.49 18.42 10.54
N SER A 499 26.58 19.27 10.03
CA SER A 499 26.84 20.69 9.78
C SER A 499 27.09 21.51 11.03
N ASP A 500 26.58 21.05 12.19
CA ASP A 500 26.71 21.79 13.44
C ASP A 500 28.09 21.60 14.09
N LEU A 501 28.91 20.66 13.61
CA LEU A 501 30.11 20.19 14.30
C LEU A 501 31.34 21.10 14.12
N ALA A 502 32.09 21.27 15.20
CA ALA A 502 33.40 21.91 15.14
C ALA A 502 34.40 21.05 14.36
N ALA A 503 35.51 21.65 13.90
CA ALA A 503 36.53 20.93 13.13
C ALA A 503 37.14 19.76 13.93
N GLY A 504 37.43 19.95 15.22
CA GLY A 504 37.96 18.88 16.08
C GLY A 504 36.99 17.72 16.30
N GLU A 505 35.69 18.02 16.46
CA GLU A 505 34.64 17.00 16.58
C GLU A 505 34.54 16.18 15.28
N ARG A 506 34.59 16.83 14.12
CA ARG A 506 34.60 16.16 12.81
C ARG A 506 35.80 15.24 12.68
N GLU A 507 37.00 15.71 13.01
CA GLU A 507 38.21 14.90 12.91
C GLU A 507 38.17 13.65 13.83
N ALA A 508 37.55 13.76 15.00
CA ALA A 508 37.31 12.62 15.88
C ALA A 508 36.33 11.60 15.27
N LEU A 509 35.23 12.09 14.68
CA LEU A 509 34.24 11.22 14.02
C LEU A 509 34.78 10.61 12.72
N ASP A 510 35.67 11.31 12.00
CA ASP A 510 36.35 10.76 10.83
C ASP A 510 37.23 9.56 11.22
N ARG A 511 37.92 9.64 12.37
CA ARG A 511 38.70 8.52 12.93
C ARG A 511 37.79 7.37 13.36
N LEU A 512 36.70 7.68 14.07
CA LEU A 512 35.68 6.69 14.45
C LEU A 512 35.14 5.98 13.20
N PHE A 513 34.80 6.74 12.16
CA PHE A 513 34.29 6.17 10.91
C PHE A 513 35.30 5.23 10.26
N LYS A 514 36.54 5.67 10.06
CA LYS A 514 37.57 4.88 9.38
C LYS A 514 37.98 3.61 10.15
N ASN A 515 38.09 3.72 11.47
CA ASN A 515 38.66 2.65 12.30
C ASN A 515 37.60 1.67 12.81
N GLU A 516 36.37 2.11 13.03
CA GLU A 516 35.32 1.30 13.69
C GLU A 516 34.09 1.07 12.81
N LEU A 517 33.58 2.09 12.11
CA LEU A 517 32.35 1.95 11.32
C LEU A 517 32.58 1.32 9.94
N ALA A 518 33.45 1.91 9.12
CA ALA A 518 33.66 1.50 7.73
C ALA A 518 33.98 0.00 7.56
N PRO A 519 34.78 -0.64 8.43
CA PRO A 519 35.03 -2.09 8.33
C PRO A 519 33.77 -2.96 8.51
N LEU A 520 32.73 -2.43 9.16
CA LEU A 520 31.46 -3.12 9.42
C LEU A 520 30.38 -2.81 8.38
N LEU A 521 30.60 -1.81 7.52
CA LEU A 521 29.63 -1.37 6.51
C LEU A 521 29.88 -2.08 5.19
N THR A 522 28.91 -2.88 4.75
CA THR A 522 28.92 -3.52 3.42
C THR A 522 27.81 -2.94 2.56
N PRO A 523 28.13 -2.13 1.53
CA PRO A 523 27.14 -1.67 0.57
C PRO A 523 26.53 -2.83 -0.23
N LYS A 524 25.20 -2.84 -0.33
CA LYS A 524 24.43 -3.84 -1.09
C LYS A 524 23.67 -3.15 -2.23
N ALA A 525 23.71 -3.67 -3.45
CA ALA A 525 22.97 -3.05 -4.56
C ALA A 525 21.45 -3.31 -4.40
N LEU A 526 20.62 -2.27 -4.50
CA LEU A 526 19.15 -2.38 -4.48
C LEU A 526 18.62 -2.59 -5.91
N THR A 527 18.91 -3.75 -6.49
CA THR A 527 18.49 -4.09 -7.86
C THR A 527 18.18 -5.57 -8.00
N ARG A 528 17.28 -5.89 -8.94
CA ARG A 528 17.05 -7.25 -9.46
C ARG A 528 17.49 -7.32 -10.92
N ALA A 529 18.80 -7.20 -11.12
CA ALA A 529 19.37 -7.48 -12.44
C ALA A 529 19.53 -9.01 -12.59
N PRO A 530 19.47 -9.56 -13.82
CA PRO A 530 19.78 -10.97 -14.04
C PRO A 530 21.13 -11.35 -13.39
N GLY A 531 21.12 -12.35 -12.51
CA GLY A 531 22.31 -12.78 -11.75
C GLY A 531 22.62 -11.99 -10.46
N HIS A 532 21.82 -10.98 -10.12
CA HIS A 532 21.95 -10.19 -8.88
C HIS A 532 20.61 -10.15 -8.15
N PRO A 533 20.38 -11.03 -7.14
CA PRO A 533 19.16 -11.00 -6.35
C PRO A 533 19.06 -9.72 -5.54
N PHE A 534 17.83 -9.28 -5.26
CA PHE A 534 17.61 -8.19 -4.32
C PHE A 534 18.19 -8.59 -2.95
N PRO A 535 18.97 -7.71 -2.29
CA PRO A 535 19.64 -8.07 -1.08
C PRO A 535 18.65 -8.29 0.05
N HIS A 536 18.88 -9.33 0.84
CA HIS A 536 18.16 -9.47 2.09
C HIS A 536 18.53 -8.33 3.05
N LEU A 537 17.49 -7.60 3.48
CA LEU A 537 17.58 -6.53 4.48
C LEU A 537 17.21 -7.09 5.85
N ALA A 538 18.05 -6.85 6.85
CA ALA A 538 17.85 -7.38 8.18
C ALA A 538 16.65 -6.72 8.89
N ASP A 539 15.94 -7.50 9.71
CA ASP A 539 14.81 -7.01 10.51
C ASP A 539 15.23 -5.88 11.46
N ARG A 540 14.46 -4.78 11.46
CA ARG A 540 14.60 -3.57 12.30
C ARG A 540 16.00 -2.94 12.24
N ARG A 541 16.77 -3.25 11.20
CA ARG A 541 18.07 -2.68 10.93
C ARG A 541 17.91 -1.30 10.31
N LEU A 542 18.37 -0.26 11.01
CA LEU A 542 18.43 1.07 10.41
C LEU A 542 19.41 1.06 9.23
N SER A 543 18.94 1.57 8.10
CA SER A 543 19.59 1.42 6.80
C SER A 543 19.53 2.73 6.01
N LEU A 544 20.47 2.93 5.09
CA LEU A 544 20.52 4.07 4.18
C LEU A 544 20.25 3.60 2.76
N ALA A 545 19.21 4.14 2.11
CA ALA A 545 18.96 3.99 0.69
C ALA A 545 19.75 5.07 -0.05
N VAL A 546 20.78 4.67 -0.78
CA VAL A 546 21.74 5.55 -1.45
C VAL A 546 21.46 5.57 -2.95
N VAL A 547 21.34 6.77 -3.50
CA VAL A 547 21.15 7.03 -4.92
C VAL A 547 22.51 7.38 -5.53
N LEU A 548 22.93 6.61 -6.52
CA LEU A 548 24.27 6.65 -7.11
C LEU A 548 24.20 6.87 -8.61
N ARG A 549 25.26 7.43 -9.19
CA ARG A 549 25.52 7.38 -10.63
C ARG A 549 26.99 7.05 -10.90
N ASP A 550 27.26 6.26 -11.93
CA ASP A 550 28.64 5.94 -12.32
C ASP A 550 29.32 7.12 -13.04
N LYS A 551 28.54 7.93 -13.77
CA LYS A 551 28.99 9.11 -14.53
C LYS A 551 27.88 10.17 -14.57
N PRO A 552 28.19 11.46 -14.84
CA PRO A 552 27.19 12.52 -14.82
C PRO A 552 25.94 12.32 -15.68
N GLU A 553 26.10 11.66 -16.82
CA GLU A 553 25.04 11.37 -17.80
C GLU A 553 24.61 9.89 -17.78
N GLY A 554 25.12 9.11 -16.81
CA GLY A 554 24.85 7.69 -16.68
C GLY A 554 23.50 7.38 -16.01
N PRO A 555 23.06 6.11 -16.07
CA PRO A 555 21.86 5.68 -15.35
C PRO A 555 22.05 5.80 -13.83
N VAL A 556 20.95 6.03 -13.13
CA VAL A 556 20.90 6.02 -11.66
C VAL A 556 20.88 4.58 -11.16
N HIS A 557 21.67 4.32 -10.14
CA HIS A 557 21.73 3.06 -9.39
C HIS A 557 21.31 3.28 -7.95
N TYR A 558 20.81 2.23 -7.32
CA TYR A 558 20.40 2.27 -5.91
C TYR A 558 21.25 1.29 -5.12
N ALA A 559 21.64 1.68 -3.92
CA ALA A 559 22.36 0.84 -2.97
C ALA A 559 21.78 1.00 -1.57
N CYS A 560 22.05 0.03 -0.71
CA CYS A 560 21.69 0.01 0.69
C CYS A 560 22.95 -0.12 1.53
N VAL A 561 23.04 0.65 2.61
CA VAL A 561 24.07 0.52 3.64
C VAL A 561 23.38 0.33 4.98
N GLU A 562 23.57 -0.83 5.60
CA GLU A 562 22.98 -1.16 6.91
C GLU A 562 23.90 -0.74 8.05
N LEU A 563 23.35 -0.08 9.09
CA LEU A 563 24.14 0.35 10.24
C LEU A 563 24.42 -0.82 11.21
N PRO A 564 25.65 -0.95 11.74
CA PRO A 564 26.01 -2.07 12.61
C PRO A 564 25.25 -2.03 13.95
N ALA A 565 24.80 -3.20 14.45
CA ALA A 565 24.10 -3.31 15.76
C ALA A 565 25.07 -3.38 16.93
N SER A 566 26.33 -3.73 16.64
CA SER A 566 27.38 -3.86 17.65
C SER A 566 27.77 -2.53 18.27
N LEU A 567 27.39 -1.40 17.67
CA LEU A 567 27.74 -0.06 18.12
C LEU A 567 26.50 0.70 18.62
N PRO A 568 26.65 1.53 19.67
CA PRO A 568 25.61 2.46 20.08
C PRO A 568 25.24 3.39 18.92
N ARG A 569 23.93 3.64 18.73
CA ARG A 569 23.44 4.46 17.62
C ARG A 569 23.81 5.94 17.77
N PHE A 570 24.03 6.41 19.00
CA PHE A 570 24.38 7.80 19.26
C PHE A 570 25.83 7.91 19.72
N ALA A 571 26.69 8.50 18.89
CA ALA A 571 28.05 8.84 19.28
C ALA A 571 28.03 10.06 20.22
N ALA A 572 28.86 10.01 21.27
CA ALA A 572 28.97 11.11 22.23
C ALA A 572 29.84 12.24 21.67
N LEU A 573 29.46 13.48 21.95
CA LEU A 573 30.23 14.70 21.64
C LEU A 573 30.58 15.42 22.95
N GLU A 574 31.41 16.46 22.87
CA GLU A 574 31.68 17.34 24.03
C GLU A 574 30.38 17.92 24.59
N ARG A 575 29.46 18.29 23.68
CA ARG A 575 28.10 18.70 24.03
C ARG A 575 27.09 18.02 23.12
N GLY A 576 26.30 17.13 23.72
CA GLY A 576 25.24 16.39 23.05
C GLY A 576 25.72 15.11 22.37
N VAL A 577 25.00 14.73 21.32
CA VAL A 577 25.21 13.47 20.60
C VAL A 577 25.02 13.67 19.09
N ILE A 578 25.57 12.77 18.29
CA ILE A 578 25.27 12.67 16.87
C ILE A 578 24.81 11.24 16.52
N PRO A 579 23.73 11.05 15.74
CA PRO A 579 23.34 9.72 15.27
C PRO A 579 24.37 9.13 14.30
N LEU A 580 24.61 7.82 14.35
CA LEU A 580 25.56 7.14 13.46
C LEU A 580 25.20 7.27 11.98
N GLU A 581 23.90 7.28 11.64
CA GLU A 581 23.43 7.54 10.29
C GLU A 581 23.97 8.86 9.73
N ALA A 582 24.06 9.92 10.54
CA ALA A 582 24.58 11.21 10.10
C ALA A 582 26.09 11.16 9.83
N VAL A 583 26.83 10.39 10.63
CA VAL A 583 28.27 10.15 10.43
C VAL A 583 28.49 9.35 9.14
N VAL A 584 27.69 8.31 8.89
CA VAL A 584 27.79 7.50 7.67
C VAL A 584 27.40 8.31 6.44
N LEU A 585 26.32 9.10 6.51
CA LEU A 585 25.88 10.00 5.43
C LEU A 585 27.01 10.95 5.00
N ALA A 586 27.72 11.55 5.95
CA ALA A 586 28.84 12.45 5.67
C ALA A 586 30.04 11.76 4.99
N HIS A 587 30.15 10.44 5.13
CA HIS A 587 31.27 9.63 4.62
C HIS A 587 30.89 8.66 3.49
N LEU A 588 29.65 8.71 2.99
CA LEU A 588 29.19 7.84 1.90
C LEU A 588 30.14 7.78 0.69
N PRO A 589 30.77 8.88 0.23
CA PRO A 589 31.70 8.82 -0.90
C PRO A 589 32.87 7.83 -0.70
N ILE A 590 33.29 7.56 0.53
CA ILE A 590 34.35 6.58 0.83
C ILE A 590 33.88 5.15 0.55
N LEU A 591 32.60 4.86 0.78
CA LEU A 591 32.01 3.54 0.56
C LEU A 591 31.72 3.23 -0.92
N PHE A 592 31.69 4.27 -1.77
CA PHE A 592 31.37 4.15 -3.19
C PHE A 592 32.46 4.77 -4.08
N PRO A 593 33.69 4.22 -4.07
CA PRO A 593 34.79 4.77 -4.85
C PRO A 593 34.47 4.74 -6.36
N GLY A 594 34.72 5.86 -7.05
CA GLY A 594 34.48 5.98 -8.49
C GLY A 594 33.01 6.17 -8.89
N ARG A 595 32.09 6.32 -7.92
CA ARG A 595 30.69 6.67 -8.15
C ARG A 595 30.36 7.99 -7.48
N GLU A 596 29.38 8.69 -8.03
CA GLU A 596 28.84 9.89 -7.41
C GLU A 596 27.59 9.56 -6.60
N VAL A 597 27.60 9.98 -5.34
CA VAL A 597 26.44 9.91 -4.45
C VAL A 597 25.56 11.13 -4.71
N LEU A 598 24.34 10.89 -5.19
CA LEU A 598 23.37 11.96 -5.47
C LEU A 598 22.59 12.33 -4.22
N ASP A 599 21.99 11.33 -3.58
CA ASP A 599 21.15 11.49 -2.40
C ASP A 599 21.23 10.22 -1.54
N ALA A 600 20.89 10.34 -0.26
CA ALA A 600 20.74 9.18 0.61
C ALA A 600 19.71 9.46 1.71
N TYR A 601 18.90 8.44 2.03
CA TYR A 601 17.79 8.56 2.96
C TYR A 601 17.76 7.40 3.94
N THR A 602 17.41 7.68 5.19
CA THR A 602 17.25 6.65 6.21
C THR A 602 15.96 5.86 5.99
N PHE A 603 16.01 4.57 6.25
CA PHE A 603 14.84 3.71 6.27
C PHE A 603 15.08 2.48 7.15
N ARG A 604 13.99 1.82 7.55
CA ARG A 604 14.01 0.61 8.35
C ARG A 604 12.86 -0.30 7.92
N VAL A 605 13.10 -1.60 7.89
CA VAL A 605 12.05 -2.60 7.62
C VAL A 605 11.72 -3.36 8.90
N THR A 606 10.46 -3.75 9.06
CA THR A 606 10.02 -4.73 10.08
C THR A 606 9.49 -5.95 9.34
N ARG A 607 9.97 -7.14 9.73
CA ARG A 607 9.57 -8.43 9.16
C ARG A 607 8.56 -9.14 10.06
N SER A 608 7.75 -10.00 9.47
CA SER A 608 6.87 -10.88 10.23
C SER A 608 7.70 -11.81 11.11
N GLY A 609 7.29 -11.94 12.37
CA GLY A 609 7.83 -12.91 13.32
C GLY A 609 6.86 -14.06 13.59
N ASP A 610 5.85 -14.23 12.74
CA ASP A 610 4.89 -15.34 12.81
C ASP A 610 5.65 -16.66 12.68
N ILE A 611 5.45 -17.56 13.65
CA ILE A 611 6.09 -18.87 13.75
C ILE A 611 5.01 -19.90 13.49
N GLN A 612 5.12 -20.62 12.37
CA GLN A 612 4.21 -21.72 12.05
C GLN A 612 4.90 -23.02 12.41
N LEU A 613 4.53 -23.60 13.56
CA LEU A 613 5.06 -24.89 13.96
C LEU A 613 4.40 -25.97 13.12
N ASP A 614 5.16 -26.62 12.24
CA ASP A 614 4.74 -27.88 11.62
C ASP A 614 4.83 -29.01 12.65
N GLU A 615 3.78 -29.12 13.47
CA GLU A 615 3.66 -30.17 14.49
C GLU A 615 3.56 -31.58 13.89
N LEU A 616 3.24 -31.69 12.59
CA LEU A 616 3.03 -32.96 11.89
C LEU A 616 4.30 -33.46 11.19
N GLY A 617 5.18 -32.56 10.75
CA GLY A 617 6.42 -32.89 10.03
C GLY A 617 7.68 -33.01 10.90
N ALA A 618 7.70 -32.43 12.10
CA ALA A 618 8.89 -32.41 12.96
C ALA A 618 8.95 -33.61 13.94
N ALA A 619 10.14 -34.20 14.09
CA ALA A 619 10.36 -35.31 15.03
C ALA A 619 10.24 -34.89 16.51
N SER A 620 10.32 -33.59 16.82
CA SER A 620 10.19 -33.01 18.16
C SER A 620 9.72 -31.55 18.08
N PHE A 621 8.89 -31.12 19.03
CA PHE A 621 8.46 -29.73 19.19
C PHE A 621 9.65 -28.76 19.32
N ALA A 622 10.68 -29.15 20.09
CA ALA A 622 11.89 -28.34 20.23
C ALA A 622 12.64 -28.18 18.90
N GLN A 623 12.61 -29.20 18.04
CA GLN A 623 13.20 -29.15 16.71
C GLN A 623 12.38 -28.24 15.77
N ALA A 624 11.04 -28.35 15.79
CA ALA A 624 10.16 -27.44 15.05
C ALA A 624 10.42 -25.99 15.45
N VAL A 625 10.50 -25.69 16.75
CA VAL A 625 10.84 -24.36 17.27
C VAL A 625 12.23 -23.92 16.79
N ALA A 626 13.25 -24.78 16.84
CA ALA A 626 14.60 -24.44 16.38
C ALA A 626 14.70 -24.20 14.87
N GLU A 627 13.91 -24.89 14.06
CA GLU A 627 13.79 -24.66 12.62
C GLU A 627 13.10 -23.34 12.31
N GLU A 628 11.99 -23.05 12.98
CA GLU A 628 11.27 -21.78 12.82
C GLU A 628 12.07 -20.57 13.32
N VAL A 629 12.80 -20.71 14.43
CA VAL A 629 13.72 -19.66 14.92
C VAL A 629 14.82 -19.36 13.90
N ARG A 630 15.30 -20.37 13.16
CA ARG A 630 16.29 -20.17 12.07
C ARG A 630 15.68 -19.48 10.85
N ARG A 631 14.40 -19.71 10.56
CA ARG A 631 13.68 -19.08 9.43
C ARG A 631 13.22 -17.66 9.74
N ARG A 632 13.01 -17.32 11.02
CA ARG A 632 12.49 -16.02 11.48
C ARG A 632 13.11 -14.77 10.83
N PRO A 633 14.44 -14.67 10.58
CA PRO A 633 15.02 -13.51 9.92
C PRO A 633 14.49 -13.27 8.49
N TRP A 634 13.96 -14.31 7.84
CA TRP A 634 13.53 -14.32 6.43
C TRP A 634 12.01 -14.13 6.24
N GLY A 635 11.28 -13.78 7.31
CA GLY A 635 9.87 -13.46 7.22
C GLY A 635 9.59 -12.29 6.25
N PRO A 636 8.40 -12.24 5.62
CA PRO A 636 8.05 -11.17 4.70
C PRO A 636 8.02 -9.82 5.42
N VAL A 637 8.36 -8.75 4.69
CA VAL A 637 8.30 -7.39 5.24
C VAL A 637 6.85 -6.98 5.47
N VAL A 638 6.55 -6.51 6.68
CA VAL A 638 5.20 -6.10 7.10
C VAL A 638 5.08 -4.59 7.31
N ARG A 639 6.20 -3.87 7.48
CA ARG A 639 6.23 -2.42 7.64
C ARG A 639 7.55 -1.86 7.11
N ILE A 640 7.50 -0.69 6.47
CA ILE A 640 8.65 0.11 6.09
C ILE A 640 8.52 1.47 6.76
N GLU A 641 9.53 1.88 7.50
CA GLU A 641 9.69 3.25 8.00
C GLU A 641 10.70 3.97 7.11
N VAL A 642 10.36 5.17 6.66
CA VAL A 642 11.22 5.97 5.77
C VAL A 642 11.35 7.38 6.30
N ASP A 643 12.49 8.00 6.02
CA ASP A 643 12.65 9.44 6.14
C ASP A 643 11.60 10.18 5.31
N ARG A 644 10.92 11.17 5.90
CA ARG A 644 9.95 12.01 5.19
C ARG A 644 10.56 12.73 3.97
N ALA A 645 11.85 13.04 3.98
CA ALA A 645 12.54 13.64 2.85
C ALA A 645 12.74 12.66 1.67
N MET A 646 12.56 11.35 1.88
CA MET A 646 12.73 10.35 0.82
C MET A 646 11.74 10.58 -0.34
N PRO A 647 12.19 10.68 -1.60
CA PRO A 647 11.32 10.90 -2.75
C PRO A 647 10.30 9.76 -2.95
N PRO A 648 9.05 10.06 -3.38
CA PRO A 648 8.02 9.04 -3.62
C PRO A 648 8.48 7.90 -4.54
N ALA A 649 9.23 8.21 -5.60
CA ALA A 649 9.74 7.20 -6.53
C ALA A 649 10.69 6.17 -5.86
N LEU A 650 11.49 6.60 -4.87
CA LEU A 650 12.38 5.70 -4.12
C LEU A 650 11.60 4.87 -3.11
N ARG A 651 10.56 5.44 -2.48
CA ARG A 651 9.64 4.70 -1.61
C ARG A 651 8.90 3.61 -2.37
N GLU A 652 8.37 3.94 -3.56
CA GLU A 652 7.71 2.99 -4.45
C GLU A 652 8.67 1.89 -4.90
N LEU A 653 9.93 2.24 -5.19
CA LEU A 653 10.97 1.26 -5.49
C LEU A 653 11.18 0.31 -4.30
N LEU A 654 11.45 0.83 -3.09
CA LEU A 654 11.66 -0.01 -1.90
C LEU A 654 10.46 -0.92 -1.63
N GLN A 655 9.24 -0.36 -1.65
CA GLN A 655 8.02 -1.12 -1.45
C GLN A 655 7.87 -2.22 -2.51
N ARG A 656 8.07 -1.91 -3.80
CA ARG A 656 7.98 -2.89 -4.88
C ARG A 656 9.01 -4.01 -4.69
N GLU A 657 10.27 -3.64 -4.50
CA GLU A 657 11.35 -4.62 -4.39
C GLU A 657 11.20 -5.50 -3.13
N LEU A 658 10.73 -4.96 -2.00
CA LEU A 658 10.50 -5.74 -0.78
C LEU A 658 9.22 -6.58 -0.83
N ARG A 659 8.22 -6.17 -1.63
CA ARG A 659 7.00 -6.96 -1.85
C ARG A 659 7.29 -8.28 -2.57
N PHE A 660 8.22 -8.28 -3.52
CA PHE A 660 8.52 -9.46 -4.33
C PHE A 660 9.77 -10.19 -3.84
N GLU A 661 10.33 -9.86 -2.67
CA GLU A 661 11.54 -10.49 -2.12
C GLU A 661 11.37 -12.02 -2.14
N GLU A 662 12.44 -12.76 -2.45
CA GLU A 662 12.43 -14.22 -2.40
C GLU A 662 12.23 -14.67 -0.94
N SER A 663 10.97 -14.86 -0.55
CA SER A 663 10.53 -15.38 0.74
C SER A 663 9.61 -16.57 0.49
N ASP A 664 9.69 -17.57 1.36
CA ASP A 664 8.80 -18.75 1.31
C ASP A 664 7.32 -18.34 1.51
N LEU A 665 7.08 -17.19 2.16
CA LEU A 665 5.75 -16.66 2.42
C LEU A 665 5.40 -15.52 1.46
N GLN A 666 4.15 -15.50 0.97
CA GLN A 666 3.66 -14.39 0.17
C GLN A 666 3.59 -13.11 1.00
N SER A 667 4.22 -12.05 0.48
CA SER A 667 4.16 -10.72 1.08
C SER A 667 2.86 -10.01 0.72
N ALA A 668 2.11 -9.60 1.75
CA ALA A 668 0.96 -8.70 1.60
C ALA A 668 1.36 -7.21 1.65
N LEU A 669 2.64 -6.89 1.44
CA LEU A 669 3.15 -5.52 1.53
C LEU A 669 2.47 -4.61 0.49
N GLY A 670 1.84 -3.55 0.98
CA GLY A 670 1.09 -2.57 0.19
C GLY A 670 1.43 -1.13 0.59
N PRO A 671 0.82 -0.13 -0.09
CA PRO A 671 1.09 1.28 0.17
C PRO A 671 0.74 1.74 1.60
N SER A 672 -0.15 1.00 2.29
CA SER A 672 -0.54 1.24 3.69
C SER A 672 0.57 0.93 4.70
N ASP A 673 1.68 0.36 4.25
CA ASP A 673 2.71 -0.20 5.11
C ASP A 673 3.97 0.66 5.16
N VAL A 674 3.95 1.78 4.45
CA VAL A 674 5.03 2.77 4.43
C VAL A 674 4.66 3.90 5.40
N TYR A 675 5.49 4.07 6.42
CA TYR A 675 5.32 5.07 7.47
C TYR A 675 6.46 6.09 7.37
N GLU A 676 6.11 7.36 7.34
CA GLU A 676 7.09 8.45 7.28
C GLU A 676 7.48 8.89 8.69
N ALA A 677 8.78 8.96 8.95
CA ALA A 677 9.33 9.59 10.14
C ALA A 677 9.66 11.06 9.85
N GLN A 678 9.22 11.97 10.72
CA GLN A 678 9.42 13.41 10.51
C GLN A 678 10.87 13.87 10.68
N GLU A 679 11.59 13.33 11.67
CA GLU A 679 12.97 13.74 11.98
C GLU A 679 13.94 12.56 12.04
N LEU A 680 13.57 11.48 12.75
CA LEU A 680 14.46 10.37 13.01
C LEU A 680 13.71 9.04 12.83
N VAL A 681 14.16 8.19 11.90
CA VAL A 681 13.65 6.82 11.76
C VAL A 681 14.08 6.00 12.97
N ASP A 682 13.25 5.07 13.45
CA ASP A 682 13.49 4.26 14.66
C ASP A 682 13.63 5.10 15.94
N LEU A 683 12.54 5.40 16.63
CA LEU A 683 12.62 6.08 17.93
C LEU A 683 12.91 5.10 19.09
N GLY A 684 13.06 3.80 18.82
CA GLY A 684 13.42 2.79 19.83
C GLY A 684 14.81 3.03 20.43
N ALA A 685 15.72 3.62 19.65
CA ALA A 685 17.05 3.94 20.12
C ALA A 685 17.12 5.09 21.15
N LEU A 686 16.03 5.84 21.36
CA LEU A 686 15.99 6.95 22.33
C LEU A 686 16.26 6.51 23.78
N GLY A 687 16.10 5.22 24.09
CA GLY A 687 16.52 4.65 25.38
C GLY A 687 18.01 4.85 25.67
N GLN A 688 18.87 4.88 24.63
CA GLN A 688 20.30 5.19 24.77
C GLN A 688 20.54 6.65 25.19
N LEU A 689 19.65 7.57 24.78
CA LEU A 689 19.73 8.97 25.18
C LEU A 689 19.26 9.17 26.62
N ALA A 690 18.22 8.45 27.04
CA ALA A 690 17.73 8.52 28.42
C ALA A 690 18.83 8.19 29.44
N ALA A 691 19.69 7.21 29.13
CA ALA A 691 20.83 6.84 29.99
C ALA A 691 21.94 7.92 30.08
N ARG A 692 21.94 8.90 29.18
CA ARG A 692 22.89 10.03 29.17
C ARG A 692 22.32 11.31 29.77
N VAL A 693 21.02 11.33 30.08
CA VAL A 693 20.41 12.46 30.80
C VAL A 693 20.95 12.49 32.23
N ARG A 694 21.11 13.69 32.78
CA ARG A 694 21.60 13.87 34.15
C ARG A 694 20.62 13.22 35.15
N PRO A 695 21.10 12.55 36.23
CA PRO A 695 20.24 11.82 37.16
C PRO A 695 19.16 12.67 37.85
N ASP A 696 19.37 13.99 38.01
CA ASP A 696 18.38 14.92 38.57
C ASP A 696 17.13 15.11 37.70
N LEU A 697 17.21 14.69 36.44
CA LEU A 697 16.11 14.74 35.46
C LEU A 697 15.49 13.36 35.21
N ASP A 698 15.68 12.44 36.15
CA ASP A 698 15.09 11.11 36.16
C ASP A 698 14.30 10.84 37.45
N TYR A 699 13.56 9.74 37.49
CA TYR A 699 13.00 9.21 38.72
C TYR A 699 14.13 8.81 39.69
N PRO A 700 13.95 9.04 41.00
CA PRO A 700 14.92 8.56 41.99
C PRO A 700 15.05 7.03 41.89
N PRO A 701 16.26 6.48 42.02
CA PRO A 701 16.45 5.04 42.02
C PRO A 701 15.64 4.42 43.16
N PHE A 702 14.89 3.37 42.85
CA PHE A 702 14.16 2.59 43.83
C PHE A 702 15.04 1.45 44.32
N VAL A 703 15.18 1.30 45.64
CA VAL A 703 15.92 0.20 46.27
C VAL A 703 14.90 -0.86 46.69
N ALA A 704 15.00 -2.04 46.08
CA ALA A 704 14.10 -3.14 46.40
C ALA A 704 14.43 -3.77 47.77
N GLU A 705 13.38 -4.22 48.47
CA GLU A 705 13.47 -4.80 49.80
C GLU A 705 13.85 -6.29 49.74
N ASP A 706 14.50 -6.79 50.79
CA ASP A 706 14.72 -8.22 51.00
C ASP A 706 13.73 -8.72 52.06
N PRO A 707 12.65 -9.42 51.67
CA PRO A 707 11.66 -9.93 52.62
C PRO A 707 12.20 -11.09 53.48
N PHE A 708 13.39 -11.62 53.15
CA PHE A 708 14.11 -12.66 53.87
C PHE A 708 15.30 -12.12 54.67
N ALA A 709 15.40 -10.79 54.83
CA ALA A 709 16.48 -10.16 55.59
C ALA A 709 16.56 -10.74 57.01
N GLY A 710 17.77 -11.19 57.38
CA GLY A 710 18.04 -11.82 58.68
C GLY A 710 17.68 -13.30 58.80
N CYS A 711 17.07 -13.92 57.77
CA CYS A 711 16.89 -15.37 57.68
C CYS A 711 18.12 -16.03 57.04
N ARG A 712 18.50 -17.22 57.50
CA ARG A 712 19.65 -17.96 56.95
C ARG A 712 19.34 -18.50 55.56
N SER A 713 18.13 -18.99 55.37
CA SER A 713 17.61 -19.45 54.08
C SER A 713 16.19 -18.92 53.87
N VAL A 714 15.75 -18.94 52.61
CA VAL A 714 14.36 -18.69 52.22
C VAL A 714 13.45 -19.75 52.84
N VAL A 715 13.89 -21.02 52.85
CA VAL A 715 13.14 -22.15 53.44
C VAL A 715 12.86 -21.92 54.93
N GLU A 716 13.83 -21.41 55.70
CA GLU A 716 13.61 -21.09 57.13
C GLU A 716 12.41 -20.16 57.34
N ARG A 717 12.20 -19.22 56.41
CA ARG A 717 11.07 -18.29 56.47
C ARG A 717 9.76 -18.96 56.04
N LEU A 718 9.80 -19.76 54.98
CA LEU A 718 8.65 -20.48 54.43
C LEU A 718 8.12 -21.54 55.40
N ASP A 719 9.00 -22.21 56.16
CA ASP A 719 8.63 -23.16 57.22
C ASP A 719 7.78 -22.51 58.33
N ARG A 720 7.94 -21.19 58.53
CA ARG A 720 7.21 -20.45 59.57
C ARG A 720 5.90 -19.88 59.07
N CYS A 721 5.86 -19.42 57.82
CA CYS A 721 4.66 -18.83 57.24
C CYS A 721 4.78 -18.72 55.71
N GLU A 722 3.62 -18.65 55.04
CA GLU A 722 3.55 -18.23 53.65
C GLU A 722 4.11 -16.80 53.47
N VAL A 723 4.85 -16.59 52.37
CA VAL A 723 5.43 -15.29 52.03
C VAL A 723 4.95 -14.89 50.63
N LEU A 724 4.33 -13.72 50.53
CA LEU A 724 4.00 -13.10 49.25
C LEU A 724 5.14 -12.15 48.87
N VAL A 725 5.73 -12.38 47.70
CA VAL A 725 6.76 -11.52 47.10
C VAL A 725 6.12 -10.65 46.01
N HIS A 726 6.36 -9.35 46.04
CA HIS A 726 5.79 -8.37 45.11
C HIS A 726 6.89 -7.62 44.35
N HIS A 727 7.20 -8.09 43.14
CA HIS A 727 8.14 -7.39 42.25
C HIS A 727 7.51 -6.16 41.58
N PRO A 728 8.27 -5.07 41.38
CA PRO A 728 9.71 -4.91 41.65
C PRO A 728 10.05 -4.36 43.05
N TYR A 729 9.10 -4.34 43.99
CA TYR A 729 9.30 -3.79 45.33
C TYR A 729 10.20 -4.68 46.20
N ASP A 730 10.03 -6.00 46.07
CA ASP A 730 10.95 -6.99 46.62
C ASP A 730 12.01 -7.36 45.58
N ALA A 731 13.26 -7.53 46.03
CA ALA A 731 14.40 -7.80 45.16
C ALA A 731 14.31 -9.21 44.56
N PHE A 732 14.29 -9.33 43.23
CA PHE A 732 14.27 -10.62 42.53
C PHE A 732 15.48 -11.50 42.90
N THR A 733 16.65 -10.88 43.04
CA THR A 733 17.91 -11.55 43.45
C THR A 733 17.82 -12.12 44.86
N ALA A 734 17.24 -11.37 45.81
CA ALA A 734 17.13 -11.78 47.22
C ALA A 734 15.98 -12.76 47.48
N THR A 735 15.08 -12.94 46.52
CA THR A 735 13.87 -13.75 46.66
C THR A 735 13.92 -14.98 45.75
N PHE A 736 13.50 -14.86 44.49
CA PHE A 736 13.40 -15.97 43.55
C PHE A 736 14.78 -16.57 43.22
N GLU A 737 15.78 -15.76 42.87
CA GLU A 737 17.11 -16.29 42.54
C GLU A 737 17.77 -16.95 43.74
N ARG A 738 17.69 -16.33 44.91
CA ARG A 738 18.16 -16.90 46.18
C ARG A 738 17.47 -18.24 46.47
N PHE A 739 16.15 -18.31 46.35
CA PHE A 739 15.40 -19.56 46.59
C PHE A 739 15.86 -20.69 45.67
N ILE A 740 15.97 -20.43 44.37
CA ILE A 740 16.43 -21.44 43.39
C ILE A 740 17.88 -21.85 43.65
N THR A 741 18.74 -20.89 43.99
CA THR A 741 20.15 -21.16 44.29
C THR A 741 20.29 -22.01 45.55
N GLU A 742 19.60 -21.65 46.63
CA GLU A 742 19.60 -22.42 47.88
C GLU A 742 19.03 -23.82 47.65
N ALA A 743 17.92 -23.96 46.92
CA ALA A 743 17.33 -25.27 46.64
C ALA A 743 18.23 -26.17 45.76
N ALA A 744 19.02 -25.59 44.86
CA ALA A 744 19.95 -26.35 44.03
C ALA A 744 21.15 -26.90 44.84
N ASP A 745 21.54 -26.22 45.92
CA ASP A 745 22.65 -26.61 46.80
C ASP A 745 22.18 -27.40 48.04
N ASP A 746 20.88 -27.49 48.29
CA ASP A 746 20.31 -28.13 49.47
C ASP A 746 20.23 -29.67 49.30
N PRO A 747 20.93 -30.47 50.14
CA PRO A 747 20.91 -31.92 50.05
C PRO A 747 19.54 -32.56 50.35
N ASP A 748 18.63 -31.83 51.00
CA ASP A 748 17.28 -32.32 51.33
C ASP A 748 16.28 -32.11 50.17
N VAL A 749 16.68 -31.41 49.09
CA VAL A 749 15.87 -31.25 47.87
C VAL A 749 16.08 -32.45 46.94
N LEU A 750 15.00 -33.20 46.69
CA LEU A 750 15.02 -34.37 45.80
C LEU A 750 14.92 -33.97 44.32
N ALA A 751 15.79 -34.55 43.48
CA ALA A 751 15.86 -34.30 42.04
C ALA A 751 14.79 -35.02 41.21
#